data_AF-A0A8H4UTA9-F1
#
_entry.id   AF-A0A8H4UTA9-F1
#
_cell.length_a   1.000
_cell.length_b   1.000
_cell.length_c   1.000
_cell.angle_alpha   90.00
_cell.angle_beta   90.00
_cell.angle_gamma   90.00
#
_symmetry.space_group_name_H-M   'P 1'
#
loop_
_entity.id
_entity.type
_entity.pdbx_description
1 polymer ?
#
loop_
_entity_poly.entity_id
_entity_poly.type
_entity_poly.pdbx_seq_one_letter_code
_entity_poly.pdbx_strand_id
1 'polypeptide(L)'
;MDSSRGARRGYWKNRGRRCQPQGGWRTPNGPQNDKPLRPWLFSTLCNVHISADRSWFADDYVPFESKVNILGAGLVVVGKGTVVLPVKRSPDEDGPSSHGILVLKDVLHCPQTPNNLVGLCLKEDYRVKVLYDSDAGGSGTITDRKDRPVGYFRSVKDSYLVELCLSEPPIGPRVTLHPNNTLLAPFSDESERRRRQGEKKQPQEFIGWITPTWIYSEKCNVHIATNWLWFDDDYEAFETYIDIDGERIAVSGIGTVHLPVMTPDGKNTPLVLSNVLLAPPTCVNIIGTPILEDHRFARDERSGVGPIMSRREGHCTGFFVKQEGAADAHLQLTGPPPGALFGQSPFDRRLTYRDSFQWPASESARYASLHAKPDDQELSDDDKVWMKKHWLAESCLASSSPRSSLTHLLHLALLSPIFSISLFSHPKQSIFSILPFPYPKQSISTPPLLLQDSLITTFNMSRTGSETSLLAPLDVSQLMSQGLVGPLDASGTRRIHKRRLTRSSDEEHRNLSLNAPAQPSATGDMFATIPDQLVSRATIEHVGFSKTKATEMWNAWDNWPTTGPGRETDAETGDGHLFVSFIDFLTGLSGQIGSPSDAYQDNDEQWTQCMEHFGLATELQHAILDPHFKFLRLSASCLFWVSDTIEMRYAGLEEVQKASLERVRSLQRAGSRPGNTGQVSSGSISGTGTPNVPASSHSGGRSISGMQRDALPGISTESLSSSAAIAAQDAPGYTLLYKGMDQARLAGLLEDDGRLKNIAKLLSKSPTDFGGTRSLFYFTPDVKVAQSYAAYAKRRAKFESVVIVRMTIPNLAIDEMAEPNILRLHWPDDQWKQHVWHSRTQKPLPQPLRKYRDATLVIGTCSGKPNKEFDNLSSWEDINESFVLKVKGKTAVQYVFSGQEEGRELLTMHASDSIKLYPFTGPEMEEWIEQNE
;
A
#
# COMPACT_ATOMS: atom_id res chain seq x y z
N MET A 1 -27.16 -9.87 -68.10
CA MET A 1 -28.34 -9.15 -68.62
C MET A 1 -28.99 -8.52 -67.40
N ASP A 2 -29.05 -7.21 -67.19
CA ASP A 2 -28.48 -6.05 -67.92
C ASP A 2 -27.69 -5.18 -66.90
N SER A 3 -26.53 -4.57 -67.16
CA SER A 3 -26.00 -3.73 -68.26
C SER A 3 -26.33 -2.23 -68.16
N SER A 4 -25.39 -1.43 -67.60
CA SER A 4 -25.09 -0.04 -68.03
C SER A 4 -23.87 0.60 -67.30
N ARG A 5 -22.78 0.85 -68.05
CA ARG A 5 -21.97 2.11 -68.19
C ARG A 5 -21.66 2.96 -66.92
N GLY A 6 -20.45 3.47 -66.65
CA GLY A 6 -19.28 3.84 -67.48
C GLY A 6 -19.37 5.31 -67.95
N ALA A 7 -18.38 6.22 -67.89
CA ALA A 7 -16.91 6.18 -67.65
C ALA A 7 -16.45 7.48 -66.89
N ARG A 8 -15.40 7.55 -66.05
CA ARG A 8 -13.92 7.51 -66.22
C ARG A 8 -13.22 8.75 -66.88
N ARG A 9 -12.50 9.52 -66.03
CA ARG A 9 -11.29 10.39 -66.25
C ARG A 9 -11.38 11.73 -67.03
N GLY A 10 -10.79 12.80 -66.47
CA GLY A 10 -10.35 14.03 -67.19
C GLY A 10 -9.77 15.16 -66.30
N TYR A 11 -8.51 15.53 -66.49
CA TYR A 11 -7.71 16.58 -65.80
C TYR A 11 -8.25 18.03 -65.94
N TRP A 12 -7.83 18.98 -65.07
CA TRP A 12 -6.89 20.10 -65.39
C TRP A 12 -6.57 21.06 -64.20
N LYS A 13 -5.62 21.99 -64.37
CA LYS A 13 -5.10 22.96 -63.37
C LYS A 13 -5.48 24.42 -63.71
N ASN A 14 -5.71 25.31 -62.73
CA ASN A 14 -4.83 26.49 -62.45
C ASN A 14 -5.35 27.58 -61.46
N ARG A 15 -4.42 28.05 -60.61
CA ARG A 15 -4.15 29.43 -60.12
C ARG A 15 -5.26 30.52 -60.11
N GLY A 16 -5.92 30.69 -58.96
CA GLY A 16 -5.70 31.80 -58.00
C GLY A 16 -5.97 33.29 -58.35
N ARG A 17 -6.57 34.03 -57.39
CA ARG A 17 -6.44 35.49 -57.15
C ARG A 17 -6.66 35.83 -55.66
N ARG A 18 -6.21 37.00 -55.21
CA ARG A 18 -6.38 37.51 -53.83
C ARG A 18 -7.68 38.32 -53.68
N CYS A 19 -8.30 38.25 -52.50
CA CYS A 19 -9.03 39.36 -51.89
C CYS A 19 -8.60 39.49 -50.42
N GLN A 20 -8.32 40.71 -49.97
CA GLN A 20 -8.24 41.09 -48.56
C GLN A 20 -9.47 41.94 -48.21
N PRO A 21 -9.93 41.90 -46.96
CA PRO A 21 -10.32 43.11 -46.25
C PRO A 21 -9.18 43.61 -45.34
N GLN A 22 -9.24 44.89 -44.97
CA GLN A 22 -8.28 45.56 -44.09
C GLN A 22 -8.85 45.66 -42.66
N GLY A 23 -7.98 45.64 -41.65
CA GLY A 23 -8.38 45.73 -40.24
C GLY A 23 -7.27 45.21 -39.31
N GLY A 24 -6.18 45.97 -39.17
CA GLY A 24 -4.97 45.50 -38.51
C GLY A 24 -4.81 45.99 -37.07
N TRP A 25 -4.36 45.09 -36.20
CA TRP A 25 -3.66 45.42 -34.95
C TRP A 25 -2.19 45.02 -35.09
N ARG A 26 -1.27 45.85 -34.58
CA ARG A 26 0.19 45.61 -34.72
C ARG A 26 0.72 44.77 -33.56
N THR A 27 1.53 43.77 -33.88
CA THR A 27 2.36 43.03 -32.92
C THR A 27 3.63 43.80 -32.56
N PRO A 28 4.07 43.79 -31.29
CA PRO A 28 5.48 43.89 -30.94
C PRO A 28 6.20 42.59 -31.33
N ASN A 29 7.45 42.68 -31.79
CA ASN A 29 8.19 41.49 -32.25
C ASN A 29 8.79 40.69 -31.09
N GLY A 30 8.69 39.36 -31.16
CA GLY A 30 9.46 38.39 -30.38
C GLY A 30 9.88 37.22 -31.28
N PRO A 31 10.97 36.49 -30.96
CA PRO A 31 11.51 35.47 -31.86
C PRO A 31 10.57 34.27 -32.02
N GLN A 32 10.39 33.85 -33.27
CA GLN A 32 9.52 32.76 -33.69
C GLN A 32 10.14 31.41 -33.34
N ASN A 33 9.43 30.59 -32.56
CA ASN A 33 9.93 29.33 -32.00
C ASN A 33 9.07 28.17 -32.53
N ASP A 34 9.48 27.57 -33.65
CA ASP A 34 8.74 26.48 -34.32
C ASP A 34 8.87 25.16 -33.52
N LYS A 35 8.05 25.02 -32.47
CA LYS A 35 7.79 23.72 -31.83
C LYS A 35 6.62 23.02 -32.54
N PRO A 36 6.69 21.70 -32.77
CA PRO A 36 5.55 20.94 -33.29
C PRO A 36 4.40 20.94 -32.26
N LEU A 37 3.17 21.17 -32.73
CA LEU A 37 1.97 21.07 -31.89
C LEU A 37 1.81 19.64 -31.38
N ARG A 38 1.62 19.50 -30.06
CA ARG A 38 1.50 18.21 -29.38
C ARG A 38 0.09 17.63 -29.54
N PRO A 39 -0.06 16.31 -29.77
CA PRO A 39 -1.37 15.68 -29.86
C PRO A 39 -2.13 15.74 -28.53
N TRP A 40 -3.46 15.71 -28.63
CA TRP A 40 -4.36 15.59 -27.48
C TRP A 40 -4.81 14.14 -27.35
N LEU A 41 -4.21 13.41 -26.41
CA LEU A 41 -4.39 11.97 -26.25
C LEU A 41 -5.34 11.67 -25.08
N PHE A 42 -6.32 10.79 -25.30
CA PHE A 42 -7.25 10.37 -24.26
C PHE A 42 -6.67 9.23 -23.43
N SER A 43 -6.81 9.35 -22.11
CA SER A 43 -6.37 8.35 -21.15
C SER A 43 -7.42 8.15 -20.08
N THR A 44 -7.80 6.88 -19.88
CA THR A 44 -8.69 6.46 -18.79
C THR A 44 -8.02 6.48 -17.42
N LEU A 45 -6.69 6.64 -17.37
CA LEU A 45 -5.89 6.66 -16.15
C LEU A 45 -5.70 8.07 -15.59
N CYS A 46 -5.70 9.12 -16.43
CA CYS A 46 -5.62 10.50 -15.92
C CYS A 46 -6.95 10.90 -15.28
N ASN A 47 -6.94 11.42 -14.05
CA ASN A 47 -8.11 12.03 -13.41
C ASN A 47 -8.27 13.53 -13.72
N VAL A 48 -7.28 14.15 -14.38
CA VAL A 48 -7.27 15.57 -14.79
C VAL A 48 -6.97 15.74 -16.28
N HIS A 49 -7.35 16.89 -16.84
CA HIS A 49 -6.88 17.35 -18.15
C HIS A 49 -5.52 18.05 -18.02
N ILE A 50 -4.61 17.86 -18.97
CA ILE A 50 -3.28 18.50 -18.97
C ILE A 50 -2.97 19.09 -20.35
N SER A 51 -2.48 20.32 -20.39
CA SER A 51 -1.94 20.97 -21.59
C SER A 51 -0.49 21.42 -21.35
N ALA A 52 0.38 21.25 -22.32
CA ALA A 52 1.75 21.75 -22.29
C ALA A 52 1.88 23.22 -22.71
N ASP A 53 0.89 23.74 -23.44
CA ASP A 53 1.04 24.99 -24.18
C ASP A 53 -0.02 26.01 -23.74
N ARG A 54 0.46 27.17 -23.22
CA ARG A 54 -0.40 28.26 -22.70
C ARG A 54 -1.41 28.81 -23.72
N SER A 55 -1.13 28.68 -25.00
CA SER A 55 -1.97 29.15 -26.12
C SER A 55 -3.33 28.47 -26.20
N TRP A 56 -3.52 27.30 -25.59
CA TRP A 56 -4.81 26.60 -25.55
C TRP A 56 -5.82 27.18 -24.56
N PHE A 57 -5.36 28.01 -23.60
CA PHE A 57 -6.16 28.47 -22.47
C PHE A 57 -6.85 29.80 -22.72
N ALA A 58 -8.13 29.87 -22.35
CA ALA A 58 -8.97 31.06 -22.40
C ALA A 58 -8.58 32.10 -21.34
N ASP A 59 -9.36 33.19 -21.28
CA ASP A 59 -9.14 34.34 -20.40
C ASP A 59 -9.36 34.04 -18.91
N ASP A 60 -9.91 32.86 -18.57
CA ASP A 60 -10.09 32.38 -17.19
C ASP A 60 -8.83 31.72 -16.60
N TYR A 61 -7.69 31.80 -17.30
CA TYR A 61 -6.43 31.22 -16.84
C TYR A 61 -5.93 31.86 -15.54
N VAL A 62 -5.81 31.06 -14.49
CA VAL A 62 -5.19 31.41 -13.22
C VAL A 62 -3.77 30.81 -13.18
N PRO A 63 -2.71 31.64 -13.15
CA PRO A 63 -1.37 31.17 -12.81
C PRO A 63 -1.33 30.71 -11.35
N PHE A 64 -0.84 29.50 -11.11
CA PHE A 64 -0.49 28.99 -9.78
C PHE A 64 0.53 27.87 -9.96
N GLU A 65 1.44 27.70 -9.00
CA GLU A 65 2.45 26.64 -9.05
C GLU A 65 1.99 25.43 -8.22
N SER A 66 2.13 24.25 -8.79
CA SER A 66 1.85 22.95 -8.15
C SER A 66 2.62 21.84 -8.89
N LYS A 67 2.45 20.58 -8.50
CA LYS A 67 3.10 19.42 -9.13
C LYS A 67 2.07 18.33 -9.41
N VAL A 68 2.08 17.79 -10.63
CA VAL A 68 1.28 16.63 -11.04
C VAL A 68 2.21 15.44 -11.25
N ASN A 69 1.92 14.32 -10.59
CA ASN A 69 2.73 13.11 -10.69
C ASN A 69 2.28 12.28 -11.90
N ILE A 70 3.20 11.95 -12.81
CA ILE A 70 2.94 11.12 -14.00
C ILE A 70 3.93 9.94 -14.05
N LEU A 71 3.45 8.72 -13.74
CA LEU A 71 4.25 7.51 -13.44
C LEU A 71 5.51 7.76 -12.59
N GLY A 72 5.36 8.44 -11.46
CA GLY A 72 6.47 8.76 -10.54
C GLY A 72 7.19 10.07 -10.86
N ALA A 73 7.11 10.57 -12.10
CA ALA A 73 7.70 11.85 -12.47
C ALA A 73 6.79 13.03 -12.05
N GLY A 74 7.22 13.80 -11.04
CA GLY A 74 6.54 15.04 -10.63
C GLY A 74 6.79 16.18 -11.62
N LEU A 75 5.84 16.46 -12.50
CA LEU A 75 5.89 17.58 -13.45
C LEU A 75 5.31 18.86 -12.83
N VAL A 76 5.91 20.00 -13.14
CA VAL A 76 5.46 21.30 -12.64
C VAL A 76 4.22 21.78 -13.40
N VAL A 77 3.17 22.09 -12.63
CA VAL A 77 1.99 22.86 -13.03
C VAL A 77 2.32 24.34 -12.84
N VAL A 78 2.04 25.19 -13.84
CA VAL A 78 2.25 26.65 -13.77
C VAL A 78 0.94 27.45 -13.94
N GLY A 79 -0.19 26.77 -13.89
CA GLY A 79 -1.53 27.36 -13.81
C GLY A 79 -2.64 26.40 -14.24
N LYS A 80 -3.88 26.89 -14.24
CA LYS A 80 -5.05 26.21 -14.81
C LYS A 80 -5.96 27.18 -15.55
N GLY A 81 -6.88 26.65 -16.34
CA GLY A 81 -8.01 27.39 -16.92
C GLY A 81 -8.89 26.50 -17.79
N THR A 82 -9.81 27.11 -18.52
CA THR A 82 -10.61 26.45 -19.54
C THR A 82 -9.84 26.39 -20.86
N VAL A 83 -9.90 25.23 -21.52
CA VAL A 83 -9.39 25.03 -22.88
C VAL A 83 -10.56 24.73 -23.82
N VAL A 84 -10.62 25.45 -24.95
CA VAL A 84 -11.70 25.33 -25.93
C VAL A 84 -11.13 24.74 -27.22
N LEU A 85 -11.39 23.45 -27.45
CA LEU A 85 -10.86 22.70 -28.60
C LEU A 85 -11.89 22.64 -29.74
N PRO A 86 -11.58 23.16 -30.94
CA PRO A 86 -12.33 22.82 -32.13
C PRO A 86 -11.99 21.38 -32.53
N VAL A 87 -13.00 20.53 -32.64
CA VAL A 87 -12.87 19.07 -32.85
C VAL A 87 -13.65 18.62 -34.08
N LYS A 88 -13.29 17.51 -34.72
CA LYS A 88 -14.12 16.86 -35.75
C LYS A 88 -15.13 15.94 -35.08
N ARG A 89 -16.39 15.97 -35.52
CA ARG A 89 -17.50 15.15 -34.98
C ARG A 89 -17.48 13.71 -35.49
N SER A 90 -17.02 13.51 -36.72
CA SER A 90 -16.99 12.24 -37.45
C SER A 90 -15.77 12.19 -38.37
N PRO A 91 -15.20 11.00 -38.66
CA PRO A 91 -14.19 10.84 -39.71
C PRO A 91 -14.74 11.09 -41.11
N ASP A 92 -16.04 10.81 -41.35
CA ASP A 92 -16.66 10.77 -42.68
C ASP A 92 -17.46 12.04 -43.05
N GLU A 93 -17.48 13.04 -42.17
CA GLU A 93 -18.18 14.32 -42.41
C GLU A 93 -17.21 15.45 -42.83
N ASP A 94 -17.56 16.15 -43.91
CA ASP A 94 -16.88 17.34 -44.40
C ASP A 94 -17.78 18.59 -44.35
N GLY A 95 -17.15 19.77 -44.30
CA GLY A 95 -17.83 21.08 -44.28
C GLY A 95 -18.26 21.56 -42.89
N PRO A 96 -18.87 22.76 -42.78
CA PRO A 96 -19.03 23.47 -41.51
C PRO A 96 -19.77 22.72 -40.39
N SER A 97 -20.64 21.77 -40.74
CA SER A 97 -21.37 20.93 -39.79
C SER A 97 -20.52 19.84 -39.12
N SER A 98 -19.41 19.42 -39.74
CA SER A 98 -18.53 18.36 -39.21
C SER A 98 -17.66 18.82 -38.03
N HIS A 99 -17.67 20.12 -37.72
CA HIS A 99 -16.87 20.73 -36.66
C HIS A 99 -17.70 20.88 -35.37
N GLY A 100 -17.18 20.36 -34.26
CA GLY A 100 -17.70 20.55 -32.91
C GLY A 100 -16.78 21.43 -32.07
N ILE A 101 -17.24 21.80 -30.87
CA ILE A 101 -16.44 22.47 -29.86
C ILE A 101 -16.48 21.61 -28.60
N LEU A 102 -15.31 21.20 -28.13
CA LEU A 102 -15.12 20.49 -26.87
C LEU A 102 -14.54 21.48 -25.85
N VAL A 103 -15.22 21.66 -24.72
CA VAL A 103 -14.78 22.56 -23.65
C VAL A 103 -14.24 21.72 -22.50
N LEU A 104 -12.96 21.87 -22.21
CA LEU A 104 -12.28 21.22 -21.10
C LEU A 104 -12.10 22.25 -19.97
N LYS A 105 -12.62 21.97 -18.79
CA LYS A 105 -12.52 22.84 -17.60
C LYS A 105 -11.37 22.37 -16.69
N ASP A 106 -10.88 23.27 -15.83
CA ASP A 106 -9.84 22.97 -14.83
C ASP A 106 -8.61 22.23 -15.41
N VAL A 107 -8.23 22.55 -16.65
CA VAL A 107 -7.07 21.94 -17.32
C VAL A 107 -5.81 22.45 -16.64
N LEU A 108 -4.87 21.56 -16.33
CA LEU A 108 -3.58 21.94 -15.74
C LEU A 108 -2.57 22.29 -16.83
N HIS A 109 -1.93 23.45 -16.73
CA HIS A 109 -0.87 23.87 -17.63
C HIS A 109 0.48 23.39 -17.12
N CYS A 110 1.06 22.38 -17.79
CA CYS A 110 2.28 21.70 -17.37
C CYS A 110 3.30 21.69 -18.51
N PRO A 111 4.12 22.75 -18.72
CA PRO A 111 4.99 22.91 -19.89
C PRO A 111 5.97 21.75 -20.16
N GLN A 112 6.24 20.96 -19.13
CA GLN A 112 7.13 19.80 -19.14
C GLN A 112 6.48 18.51 -19.68
N THR A 113 5.15 18.40 -19.78
CA THR A 113 4.51 17.18 -20.30
C THR A 113 4.95 16.93 -21.75
N PRO A 114 5.18 15.67 -22.19
CA PRO A 114 5.48 15.37 -23.58
C PRO A 114 4.28 15.65 -24.52
N ASN A 115 3.06 15.35 -24.06
CA ASN A 115 1.82 15.42 -24.84
C ASN A 115 0.68 16.09 -24.06
N ASN A 116 -0.33 16.62 -24.77
CA ASN A 116 -1.55 17.11 -24.16
C ASN A 116 -2.46 15.91 -23.82
N LEU A 117 -3.10 15.90 -22.65
CA LEU A 117 -3.83 14.75 -22.12
C LEU A 117 -5.28 15.11 -21.79
N VAL A 118 -6.19 14.30 -22.31
CA VAL A 118 -7.63 14.37 -22.01
C VAL A 118 -7.96 13.25 -21.02
N GLY A 119 -8.10 13.61 -19.73
CA GLY A 119 -8.42 12.64 -18.68
C GLY A 119 -9.87 12.18 -18.62
N LEU A 120 -10.10 11.20 -17.74
CA LEU A 120 -11.37 10.54 -17.48
C LEU A 120 -12.47 11.51 -17.01
N CYS A 121 -12.09 12.64 -16.39
CA CYS A 121 -12.97 13.77 -16.07
C CYS A 121 -13.78 14.30 -17.27
N LEU A 122 -13.37 14.02 -18.52
CA LEU A 122 -14.20 14.26 -19.71
C LEU A 122 -15.61 13.64 -19.59
N LYS A 123 -15.72 12.51 -18.87
CA LYS A 123 -16.98 11.77 -18.65
C LYS A 123 -17.97 12.48 -17.73
N GLU A 124 -17.57 13.57 -17.07
CA GLU A 124 -18.46 14.38 -16.23
C GLU A 124 -19.40 15.23 -17.10
N ASP A 125 -18.88 15.93 -18.10
CA ASP A 125 -19.68 16.74 -19.03
C ASP A 125 -20.18 15.96 -20.25
N TYR A 126 -19.40 15.00 -20.77
CA TYR A 126 -19.66 14.33 -22.05
C TYR A 126 -19.81 12.80 -21.92
N ARG A 127 -20.54 12.19 -22.85
CA ARG A 127 -20.62 10.73 -22.99
C ARG A 127 -19.52 10.25 -23.91
N VAL A 128 -18.60 9.44 -23.39
CA VAL A 128 -17.42 8.94 -24.11
C VAL A 128 -17.53 7.43 -24.33
N LYS A 129 -17.52 7.00 -25.59
CA LYS A 129 -17.35 5.59 -26.00
C LYS A 129 -15.99 5.44 -26.65
N VAL A 130 -15.24 4.40 -26.29
CA VAL A 130 -14.03 3.96 -27.00
C VAL A 130 -14.21 2.49 -27.33
N LEU A 131 -14.04 2.16 -28.60
CA LEU A 131 -14.08 0.80 -29.15
C LEU A 131 -12.64 0.36 -29.35
N TYR A 132 -12.23 -0.69 -28.65
CA TYR A 132 -10.91 -1.31 -28.82
C TYR A 132 -11.07 -2.52 -29.75
N ASP A 133 -10.97 -2.26 -31.05
CA ASP A 133 -10.98 -3.27 -32.11
C ASP A 133 -9.55 -3.78 -32.34
N SER A 134 -9.34 -5.10 -32.33
CA SER A 134 -8.03 -5.73 -32.47
C SER A 134 -7.44 -5.58 -33.87
N ASP A 135 -8.28 -5.45 -34.89
CA ASP A 135 -7.91 -5.63 -36.29
C ASP A 135 -7.92 -4.28 -37.05
N ALA A 136 -8.66 -3.29 -36.55
CA ALA A 136 -8.78 -1.96 -37.13
C ALA A 136 -8.03 -0.84 -36.38
N GLY A 137 -7.65 -1.08 -35.13
CA GLY A 137 -7.14 -0.05 -34.21
C GLY A 137 -8.27 0.75 -33.54
N GLY A 138 -8.10 1.06 -32.26
CA GLY A 138 -9.18 1.58 -31.42
C GLY A 138 -9.69 2.97 -31.82
N SER A 139 -11.00 3.12 -32.01
CA SER A 139 -11.63 4.41 -32.32
C SER A 139 -12.67 4.79 -31.26
N GLY A 140 -12.96 6.08 -31.10
CA GLY A 140 -13.88 6.55 -30.05
C GLY A 140 -14.77 7.70 -30.50
N THR A 141 -15.89 7.87 -29.80
CA THR A 141 -16.88 8.93 -30.05
C THR A 141 -17.21 9.66 -28.74
N ILE A 142 -17.33 10.98 -28.85
CA ILE A 142 -17.75 11.89 -27.80
C ILE A 142 -19.11 12.46 -28.20
N THR A 143 -20.11 12.20 -27.37
CA THR A 143 -21.45 12.77 -27.52
C THR A 143 -21.80 13.65 -26.33
N ASP A 144 -22.71 14.62 -26.50
CA ASP A 144 -23.24 15.38 -25.38
C ASP A 144 -24.25 14.56 -24.56
N ARG A 145 -24.76 15.13 -23.46
CA ARG A 145 -25.76 14.45 -22.62
C ARG A 145 -27.11 14.16 -23.33
N LYS A 146 -27.29 14.64 -24.57
CA LYS A 146 -28.43 14.39 -25.46
C LYS A 146 -28.06 13.48 -26.65
N ASP A 147 -26.94 12.75 -26.54
CA ASP A 147 -26.39 11.82 -27.53
C ASP A 147 -26.04 12.44 -28.90
N ARG A 148 -25.90 13.77 -28.99
CA ARG A 148 -25.46 14.44 -30.23
C ARG A 148 -23.93 14.36 -30.35
N PRO A 149 -23.36 14.06 -31.53
CA PRO A 149 -21.91 13.97 -31.71
C PRO A 149 -21.24 15.33 -31.53
N VAL A 150 -20.20 15.36 -30.69
CA VAL A 150 -19.39 16.54 -30.36
C VAL A 150 -17.98 16.38 -30.93
N GLY A 151 -17.38 15.19 -30.80
CA GLY A 151 -16.02 14.90 -31.27
C GLY A 151 -15.78 13.41 -31.46
N TYR A 152 -14.67 13.04 -32.10
CA TYR A 152 -14.23 11.64 -32.18
C TYR A 152 -12.72 11.49 -31.88
N PHE A 153 -12.35 10.28 -31.47
CA PHE A 153 -10.96 9.86 -31.29
C PHE A 153 -10.57 8.87 -32.39
N ARG A 154 -9.39 9.04 -32.97
CA ARG A 154 -8.78 8.04 -33.88
C ARG A 154 -7.83 7.12 -33.12
N SER A 155 -7.60 5.92 -33.62
CA SER A 155 -6.47 5.09 -33.16
C SER A 155 -5.17 5.82 -33.48
N VAL A 156 -4.25 5.85 -32.54
CA VAL A 156 -2.83 5.91 -32.91
C VAL A 156 -2.45 4.53 -33.46
N LYS A 157 -1.63 4.48 -34.50
CA LYS A 157 -1.17 3.20 -35.06
C LYS A 157 -0.21 2.52 -34.07
N ASP A 158 -0.27 1.19 -34.00
CA ASP A 158 0.63 0.35 -33.20
C ASP A 158 0.60 0.70 -31.68
N SER A 159 -0.56 1.16 -31.17
CA SER A 159 -0.75 1.58 -29.77
C SER A 159 -2.22 1.47 -29.33
N TYR A 160 -2.46 1.25 -28.03
CA TYR A 160 -3.79 1.29 -27.41
C TYR A 160 -4.32 2.71 -27.13
N LEU A 161 -3.51 3.75 -27.43
CA LEU A 161 -3.88 5.15 -27.22
C LEU A 161 -4.75 5.68 -28.37
N VAL A 162 -5.70 6.55 -28.03
CA VAL A 162 -6.59 7.21 -28.99
C VAL A 162 -6.43 8.73 -28.94
N GLU A 163 -6.33 9.35 -30.12
CA GLU A 163 -6.03 10.78 -30.31
C GLU A 163 -7.31 11.55 -30.65
N LEU A 164 -7.55 12.66 -29.93
CA LEU A 164 -8.67 13.57 -30.17
C LEU A 164 -8.47 14.30 -31.50
N CYS A 165 -9.34 14.02 -32.47
CA CYS A 165 -9.26 14.66 -33.78
C CYS A 165 -9.71 16.11 -33.72
N LEU A 166 -8.74 17.03 -33.67
CA LEU A 166 -8.99 18.46 -33.80
C LEU A 166 -9.52 18.80 -35.21
N SER A 167 -10.41 19.78 -35.28
CA SER A 167 -10.63 20.56 -36.50
C SER A 167 -9.49 21.59 -36.62
N GLU A 168 -9.11 21.96 -37.85
CA GLU A 168 -7.85 22.72 -38.08
C GLU A 168 -7.72 23.97 -37.19
N PRO A 169 -6.51 24.23 -36.64
CA PRO A 169 -6.36 25.10 -35.47
C PRO A 169 -6.65 26.58 -35.77
N PRO A 170 -7.19 27.33 -34.79
CA PRO A 170 -7.37 28.76 -34.91
C PRO A 170 -5.99 29.46 -34.84
N ILE A 171 -5.46 29.79 -36.03
CA ILE A 171 -4.31 30.67 -36.25
C ILE A 171 -2.93 30.09 -35.82
N GLY A 172 -2.63 28.87 -36.32
CA GLY A 172 -1.28 28.39 -36.65
C GLY A 172 -0.41 27.76 -35.54
N PRO A 173 0.81 27.28 -35.86
CA PRO A 173 1.32 26.86 -37.18
C PRO A 173 0.86 25.41 -37.51
N ARG A 174 1.47 24.74 -38.51
CA ARG A 174 0.98 23.45 -39.06
C ARG A 174 1.67 22.20 -38.47
N VAL A 175 0.89 21.12 -38.40
CA VAL A 175 1.28 19.81 -37.84
C VAL A 175 2.17 19.01 -38.79
N THR A 176 3.17 18.31 -38.24
CA THR A 176 3.78 17.10 -38.82
C THR A 176 3.88 16.03 -37.73
N LEU A 177 3.72 14.75 -38.11
CA LEU A 177 3.76 13.62 -37.18
C LEU A 177 5.20 13.22 -36.85
N HIS A 178 5.49 12.96 -35.58
CA HIS A 178 6.76 12.38 -35.14
C HIS A 178 6.53 10.96 -34.59
N PRO A 179 7.27 9.93 -35.06
CA PRO A 179 7.27 8.64 -34.40
C PRO A 179 8.12 8.72 -33.14
N ASN A 180 7.50 8.56 -31.96
CA ASN A 180 8.10 8.11 -30.68
C ASN A 180 7.03 8.21 -29.57
N ASN A 181 6.07 7.28 -29.56
CA ASN A 181 5.05 7.24 -28.52
C ASN A 181 5.54 6.45 -27.30
N THR A 182 6.01 7.18 -26.30
CA THR A 182 6.10 6.71 -24.90
C THR A 182 5.28 7.67 -24.07
N LEU A 183 4.39 7.17 -23.20
CA LEU A 183 3.53 8.04 -22.42
C LEU A 183 3.28 7.52 -21.02
N LEU A 184 3.18 8.48 -20.10
CA LEU A 184 3.07 8.29 -18.67
C LEU A 184 1.61 8.61 -18.28
N ALA A 185 1.04 7.86 -17.33
CA ALA A 185 -0.27 8.11 -16.73
C ALA A 185 -0.15 8.79 -15.34
N PRO A 186 -0.99 9.79 -15.01
CA PRO A 186 -0.94 10.51 -13.75
C PRO A 186 -1.98 10.07 -12.72
N PHE A 187 -1.59 10.16 -11.45
CA PHE A 187 -2.46 10.12 -10.29
C PHE A 187 -2.33 11.46 -9.54
N SER A 188 -3.44 12.00 -9.03
CA SER A 188 -3.41 13.07 -8.01
C SER A 188 -3.67 12.46 -6.63
N ASP A 189 -3.23 13.18 -5.59
CA ASP A 189 -3.63 12.88 -4.21
C ASP A 189 -5.10 13.27 -3.96
N GLU A 190 -5.75 12.57 -3.02
CA GLU A 190 -7.16 12.74 -2.66
C GLU A 190 -7.38 14.02 -1.82
N SER A 191 -6.31 14.56 -1.22
CA SER A 191 -6.33 15.81 -0.44
C SER A 191 -6.80 17.03 -1.26
N GLU A 192 -6.39 17.15 -2.53
CA GLU A 192 -6.82 18.24 -3.41
C GLU A 192 -8.31 18.19 -3.78
N ARG A 193 -8.95 17.01 -3.68
CA ARG A 193 -10.41 16.88 -3.86
C ARG A 193 -11.15 17.45 -2.65
N ARG A 194 -10.69 17.13 -1.43
CA ARG A 194 -11.29 17.62 -0.18
C ARG A 194 -11.22 19.16 -0.07
N ARG A 195 -10.20 19.81 -0.63
CA ARG A 195 -10.11 21.29 -0.74
C ARG A 195 -11.19 21.97 -1.61
N ARG A 196 -12.04 21.20 -2.32
CA ARG A 196 -13.09 21.73 -3.22
C ARG A 196 -14.51 21.73 -2.62
N GLN A 197 -14.72 21.08 -1.47
CA GLN A 197 -16.05 20.96 -0.84
C GLN A 197 -15.97 21.42 0.62
N GLY A 198 -16.35 22.68 0.87
CA GLY A 198 -16.16 23.35 2.14
C GLY A 198 -17.21 22.99 3.21
N GLU A 199 -17.13 21.80 3.78
CA GLU A 199 -17.91 21.41 4.96
C GLU A 199 -17.09 21.47 6.26
N LYS A 200 -17.68 22.00 7.34
CA LYS A 200 -17.09 22.03 8.68
C LYS A 200 -17.84 21.10 9.63
N LYS A 201 -17.19 20.07 10.15
CA LYS A 201 -17.55 19.37 11.40
C LYS A 201 -16.28 18.98 12.17
N GLN A 202 -16.39 18.89 13.49
CA GLN A 202 -15.30 18.50 14.39
C GLN A 202 -15.02 16.98 14.30
N PRO A 203 -13.80 16.55 14.68
CA PRO A 203 -13.30 15.22 14.35
C PRO A 203 -13.83 14.12 15.26
N GLN A 204 -13.86 12.90 14.70
CA GLN A 204 -13.72 11.66 15.45
C GLN A 204 -12.33 11.08 15.09
N GLU A 205 -11.71 10.35 16.01
CA GLU A 205 -10.24 10.18 16.07
C GLU A 205 -9.62 9.55 14.81
N PHE A 206 -8.66 10.25 14.20
CA PHE A 206 -8.08 9.88 12.90
C PHE A 206 -6.57 9.61 13.05
N ILE A 207 -6.15 8.35 12.92
CA ILE A 207 -4.75 7.96 13.12
C ILE A 207 -3.90 8.38 11.92
N GLY A 208 -3.27 9.55 12.03
CA GLY A 208 -2.34 10.06 11.02
C GLY A 208 -0.93 9.49 11.19
N TRP A 209 -0.29 9.17 10.06
CA TRP A 209 1.14 8.88 10.01
C TRP A 209 1.94 10.19 10.01
N ILE A 210 2.90 10.32 10.93
CA ILE A 210 3.73 11.54 11.09
C ILE A 210 5.22 11.20 10.94
N THR A 211 6.01 12.14 10.41
CA THR A 211 7.47 12.00 10.33
C THR A 211 8.08 12.01 11.73
N PRO A 212 8.70 10.92 12.23
CA PRO A 212 9.27 10.85 13.59
C PRO A 212 10.50 11.73 13.78
N THR A 213 11.15 12.12 12.69
CA THR A 213 12.50 12.67 12.69
C THR A 213 12.49 14.18 12.91
N TRP A 214 13.13 14.62 13.99
CA TRP A 214 13.42 16.02 14.31
C TRP A 214 14.93 16.25 14.28
N ILE A 215 15.41 17.18 13.46
CA ILE A 215 16.83 17.53 13.35
C ILE A 215 17.10 18.95 13.87
N TYR A 216 18.27 19.18 14.45
CA TYR A 216 18.70 20.51 14.88
C TYR A 216 19.53 21.20 13.80
N SER A 217 19.28 22.49 13.57
CA SER A 217 20.05 23.31 12.63
C SER A 217 20.38 24.68 13.23
N GLU A 218 21.68 24.96 13.39
CA GLU A 218 22.21 26.26 13.82
C GLU A 218 21.90 27.40 12.81
N LYS A 219 21.43 27.07 11.59
CA LYS A 219 21.06 28.05 10.57
C LYS A 219 19.62 28.56 10.69
N CYS A 220 18.71 27.75 11.21
CA CYS A 220 17.27 28.03 11.13
C CYS A 220 16.84 28.91 12.30
N ASN A 221 16.14 30.02 12.04
CA ASN A 221 15.72 30.95 13.10
C ASN A 221 14.38 30.57 13.76
N VAL A 222 13.79 29.43 13.40
CA VAL A 222 12.42 29.03 13.77
C VAL A 222 12.28 27.51 13.91
N HIS A 223 11.28 27.06 14.66
CA HIS A 223 10.90 25.65 14.77
C HIS A 223 9.86 25.28 13.71
N ILE A 224 9.93 24.08 13.13
CA ILE A 224 9.03 23.64 12.05
C ILE A 224 8.55 22.22 12.29
N ALA A 225 7.24 22.01 12.17
CA ALA A 225 6.60 20.70 12.12
C ALA A 225 5.97 20.44 10.73
N THR A 226 6.05 19.19 10.28
CA THR A 226 5.50 18.74 8.99
C THR A 226 4.01 18.37 9.04
N ASN A 227 3.46 18.17 10.25
CA ASN A 227 2.10 17.67 10.46
C ASN A 227 1.45 18.37 11.66
N TRP A 228 0.15 18.65 11.58
CA TRP A 228 -0.62 19.32 12.63
C TRP A 228 -0.79 18.46 13.90
N LEU A 229 -0.68 17.12 13.77
CA LEU A 229 -0.74 16.19 14.90
C LEU A 229 0.44 16.28 15.89
N TRP A 230 1.39 17.19 15.65
CA TRP A 230 2.44 17.53 16.63
C TRP A 230 2.03 18.57 17.66
N PHE A 231 0.95 19.31 17.41
CA PHE A 231 0.57 20.49 18.20
C PHE A 231 -0.46 20.17 19.28
N ASP A 232 -0.39 20.92 20.37
CA ASP A 232 -1.39 20.92 21.44
C ASP A 232 -2.60 21.81 21.09
N ASP A 233 -3.57 21.91 22.00
CA ASP A 233 -4.80 22.72 21.88
C ASP A 233 -4.56 24.23 21.68
N ASP A 234 -3.31 24.71 21.73
CA ASP A 234 -2.93 26.12 21.48
C ASP A 234 -2.66 26.44 19.99
N TYR A 235 -2.80 25.45 19.09
CA TYR A 235 -2.60 25.64 17.65
C TYR A 235 -3.52 26.72 17.05
N GLU A 236 -2.91 27.77 16.52
CA GLU A 236 -3.59 28.86 15.82
C GLU A 236 -3.34 28.82 14.31
N ALA A 237 -4.43 28.94 13.53
CA ALA A 237 -4.38 29.00 12.07
C ALA A 237 -3.87 30.37 11.56
N PHE A 238 -2.56 30.56 11.65
CA PHE A 238 -1.82 31.74 11.20
C PHE A 238 -1.17 31.52 9.82
N GLU A 239 -1.80 32.03 8.76
CA GLU A 239 -1.21 32.03 7.41
C GLU A 239 0.05 32.93 7.38
N THR A 240 1.20 32.33 7.08
CA THR A 240 2.51 33.00 6.95
C THR A 240 3.41 32.23 5.98
N TYR A 241 4.70 32.57 5.88
CA TYR A 241 5.66 31.85 5.05
C TYR A 241 7.05 31.82 5.68
N ILE A 242 7.83 30.82 5.29
CA ILE A 242 9.26 30.71 5.55
C ILE A 242 10.03 30.76 4.24
N ASP A 243 11.16 31.44 4.22
CA ASP A 243 12.10 31.45 3.09
C ASP A 243 13.11 30.30 3.26
N ILE A 244 13.38 29.52 2.22
CA ILE A 244 14.54 28.60 2.12
C ILE A 244 15.34 29.00 0.88
N ASP A 245 16.59 29.43 1.06
CA ASP A 245 17.55 29.76 0.00
C ASP A 245 17.03 30.70 -1.13
N GLY A 246 15.92 31.41 -0.89
CA GLY A 246 15.24 32.33 -1.80
C GLY A 246 13.82 31.93 -2.22
N GLU A 247 13.39 30.69 -1.98
CA GLU A 247 12.03 30.20 -2.25
C GLU A 247 11.11 30.31 -1.03
N ARG A 248 9.82 30.58 -1.26
CA ARG A 248 8.81 30.76 -0.20
C ARG A 248 7.95 29.52 -0.02
N ILE A 249 7.94 28.96 1.19
CA ILE A 249 7.04 27.88 1.59
C ILE A 249 5.93 28.43 2.48
N ALA A 250 4.69 28.14 2.12
CA ALA A 250 3.52 28.51 2.89
C ALA A 250 3.43 27.74 4.22
N VAL A 251 3.10 28.47 5.28
CA VAL A 251 2.88 27.97 6.63
C VAL A 251 1.40 28.12 6.95
N SER A 252 0.80 27.07 7.53
CA SER A 252 -0.64 26.98 7.78
C SER A 252 -1.06 27.38 9.20
N GLY A 253 -0.10 27.50 10.13
CA GLY A 253 -0.34 27.93 11.49
C GLY A 253 0.86 27.78 12.41
N ILE A 254 0.64 28.08 13.69
CA ILE A 254 1.65 28.20 14.74
C ILE A 254 1.09 27.69 16.08
N GLY A 255 1.95 27.15 16.95
CA GLY A 255 1.55 26.70 18.29
C GLY A 255 2.72 26.09 19.07
N THR A 256 2.40 25.34 20.12
CA THR A 256 3.35 24.61 20.96
C THR A 256 3.36 23.12 20.62
N VAL A 257 4.55 22.50 20.71
CA VAL A 257 4.79 21.07 20.45
C VAL A 257 5.51 20.45 21.64
N HIS A 258 4.92 19.41 22.22
CA HIS A 258 5.51 18.63 23.32
C HIS A 258 6.19 17.36 22.80
N LEU A 259 7.52 17.38 22.67
CA LEU A 259 8.29 16.24 22.17
C LEU A 259 8.63 15.25 23.28
N PRO A 260 8.13 14.00 23.25
CA PRO A 260 8.42 13.00 24.28
C PRO A 260 9.82 12.40 24.05
N VAL A 261 10.80 12.84 24.85
CA VAL A 261 12.21 12.47 24.68
C VAL A 261 12.75 11.68 25.87
N MET A 262 13.72 10.81 25.58
CA MET A 262 14.42 10.05 26.62
C MET A 262 15.63 10.82 27.14
N THR A 263 15.79 10.83 28.46
CA THR A 263 17.02 11.28 29.13
C THR A 263 18.05 10.15 29.22
N PRO A 264 19.36 10.43 29.36
CA PRO A 264 20.39 9.39 29.43
C PRO A 264 20.25 8.37 30.59
N ASP A 265 19.48 8.70 31.64
CA ASP A 265 19.12 7.79 32.73
C ASP A 265 17.76 7.09 32.53
N GLY A 266 17.22 7.13 31.31
CA GLY A 266 16.06 6.34 30.89
C GLY A 266 14.69 6.89 31.31
N LYS A 267 14.62 8.14 31.79
CA LYS A 267 13.34 8.80 32.10
C LYS A 267 12.79 9.54 30.88
N ASN A 268 11.48 9.51 30.71
CA ASN A 268 10.78 10.31 29.71
C ASN A 268 10.55 11.73 30.27
N THR A 269 10.97 12.75 29.53
CA THR A 269 10.74 14.17 29.85
C THR A 269 10.20 14.84 28.59
N PRO A 270 9.18 15.73 28.66
CA PRO A 270 8.76 16.49 27.49
C PRO A 270 9.76 17.62 27.20
N LEU A 271 10.31 17.65 25.99
CA LEU A 271 10.98 18.82 25.44
C LEU A 271 9.92 19.70 24.78
N VAL A 272 9.59 20.83 25.41
CA VAL A 272 8.61 21.79 24.92
C VAL A 272 9.26 22.73 23.91
N LEU A 273 8.65 22.87 22.73
CA LEU A 273 8.98 23.88 21.73
C LEU A 273 7.76 24.78 21.53
N SER A 274 7.89 26.07 21.80
CA SER A 274 6.85 27.07 21.52
C SER A 274 7.11 27.80 20.20
N ASN A 275 6.08 28.43 19.63
CA ASN A 275 6.15 29.15 18.36
C ASN A 275 6.64 28.28 17.18
N VAL A 276 6.22 27.01 17.15
CA VAL A 276 6.53 26.07 16.06
C VAL A 276 5.61 26.37 14.88
N LEU A 277 6.16 26.40 13.65
CA LEU A 277 5.38 26.63 12.43
C LEU A 277 4.96 25.31 11.77
N LEU A 278 3.69 25.20 11.38
CA LEU A 278 3.20 24.09 10.57
C LEU A 278 3.49 24.34 9.08
N ALA A 279 4.46 23.64 8.52
CA ALA A 279 4.85 23.74 7.11
C ALA A 279 4.78 22.36 6.40
N PRO A 280 3.58 21.88 6.01
CA PRO A 280 3.40 20.56 5.39
C PRO A 280 4.18 20.29 4.10
N PRO A 281 4.58 21.30 3.27
CA PRO A 281 5.48 21.06 2.13
C PRO A 281 6.91 20.67 2.51
N THR A 282 7.31 20.79 3.78
CA THR A 282 8.64 20.41 4.26
C THR A 282 8.70 18.91 4.59
N CYS A 283 9.82 18.25 4.26
CA CYS A 283 9.93 16.79 4.39
C CYS A 283 10.40 16.32 5.78
N VAL A 284 10.92 17.20 6.63
CA VAL A 284 11.51 16.90 7.95
C VAL A 284 11.13 17.96 8.97
N ASN A 285 10.97 17.58 10.24
CA ASN A 285 10.72 18.55 11.31
C ASN A 285 12.06 19.18 11.76
N ILE A 286 12.07 20.49 12.00
CA ILE A 286 13.27 21.29 12.27
C ILE A 286 13.21 21.89 13.67
N ILE A 287 14.29 21.70 14.43
CA ILE A 287 14.59 22.45 15.64
C ILE A 287 15.58 23.56 15.25
N GLY A 288 15.08 24.79 15.10
CA GLY A 288 15.91 25.97 14.90
C GLY A 288 16.59 26.46 16.18
N THR A 289 17.25 27.62 16.07
CA THR A 289 18.01 28.25 17.14
C THR A 289 17.23 28.75 18.36
N PRO A 290 15.91 29.05 18.37
CA PRO A 290 15.23 29.54 19.57
C PRO A 290 15.30 28.58 20.78
N ILE A 291 15.47 27.26 20.56
CA ILE A 291 15.77 26.30 21.65
C ILE A 291 16.98 26.72 22.50
N LEU A 292 17.94 27.46 21.94
CA LEU A 292 19.14 27.94 22.63
C LEU A 292 18.84 29.01 23.69
N GLU A 293 17.65 29.61 23.72
CA GLU A 293 17.27 30.62 24.72
C GLU A 293 17.12 29.97 26.09
N ASP A 294 16.44 28.81 26.16
CA ASP A 294 16.20 28.06 27.39
C ASP A 294 17.07 26.81 27.56
N HIS A 295 17.73 26.33 26.50
CA HIS A 295 18.60 25.16 26.55
C HIS A 295 20.03 25.43 26.06
N ARG A 296 20.94 24.52 26.38
CA ARG A 296 22.30 24.46 25.83
C ARG A 296 22.64 23.01 25.45
N PHE A 297 23.40 22.82 24.38
CA PHE A 297 23.94 21.51 24.02
C PHE A 297 25.32 21.31 24.65
N ALA A 298 25.54 20.19 25.35
CA ALA A 298 26.87 19.81 25.78
C ALA A 298 27.61 19.11 24.62
N ARG A 299 28.60 19.80 24.03
CA ARG A 299 29.31 19.31 22.84
C ARG A 299 30.37 18.27 23.22
N ASP A 300 30.24 17.05 22.72
CA ASP A 300 31.35 16.09 22.68
C ASP A 300 32.26 16.40 21.48
N GLU A 301 33.57 16.46 21.72
CA GLU A 301 34.59 16.75 20.72
C GLU A 301 34.81 15.59 19.73
N ARG A 302 34.35 14.37 20.04
CA ARG A 302 34.55 13.17 19.19
C ARG A 302 33.38 12.86 18.26
N SER A 303 32.14 12.99 18.74
CA SER A 303 30.93 12.76 17.94
C SER A 303 30.30 14.05 17.38
N GLY A 304 30.66 15.22 17.93
CA GLY A 304 30.12 16.52 17.54
C GLY A 304 28.69 16.81 18.05
N VAL A 305 28.10 15.87 18.80
CA VAL A 305 26.68 15.82 19.17
C VAL A 305 26.58 15.39 20.64
N GLY A 306 25.61 15.89 21.40
CA GLY A 306 25.50 15.54 22.81
C GLY A 306 24.19 15.99 23.47
N PRO A 307 24.07 15.85 24.81
CA PRO A 307 22.82 16.06 25.51
C PRO A 307 22.36 17.52 25.51
N ILE A 308 21.04 17.67 25.41
CA ILE A 308 20.30 18.92 25.62
C ILE A 308 20.20 19.13 27.13
N MET A 309 20.58 20.32 27.61
CA MET A 309 20.57 20.68 29.03
C MET A 309 19.72 21.93 29.25
N SER A 310 18.76 21.87 30.17
CA SER A 310 18.00 23.06 30.63
C SER A 310 18.97 24.10 31.20
N ARG A 311 18.82 25.36 30.79
CA ARG A 311 19.59 26.48 31.38
C ARG A 311 19.07 26.86 32.76
N ARG A 312 17.76 26.73 33.00
CA ARG A 312 17.10 27.08 34.27
C ARG A 312 17.37 26.04 35.36
N GLU A 313 17.26 24.75 35.03
CA GLU A 313 17.33 23.65 36.01
C GLU A 313 18.64 22.87 35.97
N GLY A 314 19.46 23.07 34.93
CA GLY A 314 20.79 22.48 34.80
C GLY A 314 20.82 20.98 34.44
N HIS A 315 19.70 20.26 34.54
CA HIS A 315 19.58 18.84 34.17
C HIS A 315 19.43 18.61 32.66
N CYS A 316 19.65 17.36 32.23
CA CYS A 316 19.47 16.94 30.85
C CYS A 316 17.98 16.77 30.52
N THR A 317 17.53 17.34 29.39
CA THR A 317 16.15 17.25 28.91
C THR A 317 15.99 16.35 27.69
N GLY A 318 17.07 15.87 27.07
CA GLY A 318 17.04 14.93 25.94
C GLY A 318 18.42 14.77 25.28
N PHE A 319 18.54 13.94 24.24
CA PHE A 319 19.76 13.82 23.45
C PHE A 319 19.52 13.54 21.96
N PHE A 320 20.47 13.98 21.14
CA PHE A 320 20.53 13.67 19.70
C PHE A 320 21.35 12.41 19.45
N VAL A 321 20.92 11.59 18.50
CA VAL A 321 21.56 10.35 18.07
C VAL A 321 22.03 10.49 16.62
N LYS A 322 23.24 10.00 16.35
CA LYS A 322 23.79 9.88 15.01
C LYS A 322 23.95 8.40 14.66
N GLN A 323 23.24 7.95 13.63
CA GLN A 323 23.38 6.58 13.11
C GLN A 323 24.67 6.45 12.31
N GLU A 324 25.25 5.25 12.29
CA GLU A 324 26.47 4.97 11.54
C GLU A 324 26.24 5.19 10.03
N GLY A 325 27.10 5.99 9.41
CA GLY A 325 26.97 6.42 8.02
C GLY A 325 26.00 7.58 7.76
N ALA A 326 25.21 8.04 8.74
CA ALA A 326 24.33 9.21 8.56
C ALA A 326 25.11 10.53 8.61
N ALA A 327 24.72 11.50 7.78
CA ALA A 327 25.39 12.81 7.74
C ALA A 327 25.07 13.67 8.97
N ASP A 328 23.78 13.77 9.32
CA ASP A 328 23.24 14.62 10.39
C ASP A 328 22.69 13.78 11.57
N ALA A 329 22.37 14.43 12.69
CA ALA A 329 21.88 13.77 13.91
C ALA A 329 20.43 14.20 14.23
N HIS A 330 19.64 13.27 14.76
CA HIS A 330 18.21 13.46 15.05
C HIS A 330 17.89 13.23 16.52
N LEU A 331 16.82 13.87 17.00
CA LEU A 331 16.36 13.77 18.38
C LEU A 331 15.77 12.38 18.66
N GLN A 332 16.15 11.76 19.77
CA GLN A 332 15.60 10.46 20.17
C GLN A 332 14.25 10.61 20.89
N LEU A 333 13.16 10.46 20.14
CA LEU A 333 11.81 10.38 20.70
C LEU A 333 11.52 8.99 21.30
N THR A 334 10.55 8.92 22.22
CA THR A 334 10.09 7.68 22.87
C THR A 334 8.79 7.12 22.31
N GLY A 335 8.08 7.90 21.49
CA GLY A 335 6.81 7.51 20.85
C GLY A 335 6.16 8.71 20.14
N PRO A 336 5.12 8.48 19.33
CA PRO A 336 4.31 9.55 18.75
C PRO A 336 3.48 10.27 19.84
N PRO A 337 2.97 11.48 19.56
CA PRO A 337 1.92 12.11 20.36
C PRO A 337 0.63 11.27 20.32
N PRO A 338 -0.29 11.43 21.28
CA PRO A 338 -1.52 10.65 21.36
C PRO A 338 -2.34 10.70 20.06
N GLY A 339 -2.84 9.55 19.61
CA GLY A 339 -3.64 9.42 18.38
C GLY A 339 -2.84 9.35 17.07
N ALA A 340 -1.51 9.53 17.07
CA ALA A 340 -0.69 9.44 15.86
C ALA A 340 0.16 8.14 15.80
N LEU A 341 0.65 7.80 14.61
CA LEU A 341 1.65 6.75 14.38
C LEU A 341 2.89 7.31 13.67
N PHE A 342 4.07 6.77 13.97
CA PHE A 342 5.29 7.11 13.25
C PHE A 342 5.31 6.48 11.84
N GLY A 343 5.32 7.33 10.82
CA GLY A 343 5.56 6.93 9.44
C GLY A 343 7.01 6.54 9.18
N GLN A 344 7.30 6.02 7.98
CA GLN A 344 8.68 5.86 7.54
C GLN A 344 9.37 7.23 7.48
N SER A 345 10.58 7.32 8.05
CA SER A 345 11.37 8.54 7.99
C SER A 345 11.85 8.81 6.55
N PRO A 346 11.54 9.97 5.93
CA PRO A 346 11.93 10.31 4.55
C PRO A 346 13.41 10.74 4.43
N PHE A 347 14.25 10.29 5.36
CA PHE A 347 15.67 10.63 5.44
C PHE A 347 16.48 9.63 4.63
N ASP A 348 17.04 10.04 3.49
CA ASP A 348 18.15 9.29 2.91
C ASP A 348 19.36 9.48 3.83
N ARG A 349 19.91 8.36 4.32
CA ARG A 349 21.09 8.35 5.19
C ARG A 349 22.33 8.97 4.53
N ARG A 350 22.33 9.13 3.20
CA ARG A 350 23.44 9.65 2.39
C ARG A 350 23.36 11.16 2.10
N LEU A 351 22.22 11.80 2.36
CA LEU A 351 22.04 13.24 2.11
C LEU A 351 22.39 14.07 3.36
N THR A 352 22.79 15.32 3.16
CA THR A 352 23.04 16.29 4.24
C THR A 352 22.01 17.41 4.17
N TYR A 353 21.16 17.53 5.18
CA TYR A 353 20.02 18.44 5.20
C TYR A 353 20.48 19.79 5.75
N ARG A 354 21.09 20.60 4.89
CA ARG A 354 21.81 21.84 5.24
C ARG A 354 20.99 23.12 5.05
N ASP A 355 19.69 22.97 4.86
CA ASP A 355 18.80 24.01 4.37
C ASP A 355 18.61 25.12 5.41
N SER A 356 18.53 26.37 4.95
CA SER A 356 18.45 27.56 5.80
C SER A 356 17.01 28.09 5.87
N PHE A 357 16.18 27.47 6.71
CA PHE A 357 14.80 27.91 6.93
C PHE A 357 14.77 29.21 7.75
N GLN A 358 14.27 30.29 7.15
CA GLN A 358 14.12 31.60 7.78
C GLN A 358 12.65 32.03 7.85
N TRP A 359 12.09 32.21 9.04
CA TRP A 359 10.86 32.97 9.23
C TRP A 359 11.19 34.47 9.16
N PRO A 360 10.60 35.27 8.26
CA PRO A 360 10.97 36.67 8.10
C PRO A 360 10.70 37.50 9.35
N ALA A 361 11.59 38.47 9.61
CA ALA A 361 11.43 39.43 10.71
C ALA A 361 10.12 40.24 10.61
N SER A 362 9.61 40.47 9.39
CA SER A 362 8.32 41.14 9.17
C SER A 362 7.12 40.27 9.58
N GLU A 363 7.22 38.95 9.41
CA GLU A 363 6.13 38.01 9.66
C GLU A 363 6.07 37.59 11.14
N SER A 364 7.23 37.36 11.75
CA SER A 364 7.35 37.18 13.20
C SER A 364 6.95 38.45 13.97
N ALA A 365 7.31 39.64 13.49
CA ALA A 365 6.79 40.89 14.05
C ALA A 365 5.27 41.06 13.84
N ARG A 366 4.73 40.63 12.68
CA ARG A 366 3.28 40.63 12.43
C ARG A 366 2.55 39.74 13.44
N TYR A 367 3.04 38.53 13.69
CA TYR A 367 2.52 37.66 14.75
C TYR A 367 2.63 38.33 16.12
N ALA A 368 3.84 38.74 16.53
CA ALA A 368 4.07 39.37 17.83
C ALA A 368 3.22 40.64 18.08
N SER A 369 2.86 41.40 17.03
CA SER A 369 1.99 42.57 17.15
C SER A 369 0.49 42.26 17.17
N LEU A 370 0.06 41.08 16.69
CA LEU A 370 -1.33 40.59 16.83
C LEU A 370 -1.58 39.98 18.22
N HIS A 371 -0.55 39.37 18.81
CA HIS A 371 -0.62 38.74 20.14
C HIS A 371 0.05 39.57 21.25
N ALA A 372 0.43 40.81 20.93
CA ALA A 372 0.76 41.82 21.93
C ALA A 372 -0.50 42.11 22.77
N LYS A 373 -0.46 41.75 24.06
CA LYS A 373 -1.49 42.17 24.99
C LYS A 373 -1.51 43.70 25.06
N PRO A 374 -2.69 44.34 25.17
CA PRO A 374 -2.72 45.75 25.54
C PRO A 374 -2.02 45.93 26.89
N ASP A 375 -1.20 46.98 27.00
CA ASP A 375 -0.58 47.37 28.28
C ASP A 375 -1.65 47.59 29.37
N ASP A 376 -1.24 47.48 30.64
CA ASP A 376 -2.09 47.69 31.82
C ASP A 376 -2.61 49.15 31.90
N GLN A 377 -3.66 49.44 31.14
CA GLN A 377 -4.41 50.68 31.26
C GLN A 377 -5.35 50.55 32.47
N GLU A 378 -4.88 51.03 33.63
CA GLU A 378 -5.62 50.96 34.90
C GLU A 378 -7.07 51.43 34.73
N LEU A 379 -8.02 50.53 35.01
CA LEU A 379 -9.44 50.85 35.13
C LEU A 379 -9.63 52.08 36.03
N SER A 380 -10.44 53.05 35.63
CA SER A 380 -10.72 54.21 36.50
C SER A 380 -11.33 53.74 37.81
N ASP A 381 -11.06 54.43 38.92
CA ASP A 381 -11.76 54.13 40.16
C ASP A 381 -13.28 54.34 40.03
N ASP A 382 -13.73 55.19 39.11
CA ASP A 382 -15.14 55.31 38.72
C ASP A 382 -15.69 54.02 38.06
N ASP A 383 -14.92 53.36 37.19
CA ASP A 383 -15.30 52.10 36.55
C ASP A 383 -15.37 50.96 37.58
N LYS A 384 -14.39 50.92 38.49
CA LYS A 384 -14.36 49.97 39.63
C LYS A 384 -15.58 50.18 40.53
N VAL A 385 -15.97 51.43 40.80
CA VAL A 385 -17.19 51.77 41.57
C VAL A 385 -18.46 51.42 40.79
N TRP A 386 -18.50 51.66 39.48
CA TRP A 386 -19.64 51.32 38.63
C TRP A 386 -19.90 49.82 38.59
N MET A 387 -18.88 48.99 38.35
CA MET A 387 -19.00 47.52 38.36
C MET A 387 -19.52 47.02 39.71
N LYS A 388 -18.92 47.51 40.81
CA LYS A 388 -19.25 47.10 42.18
C LYS A 388 -20.67 47.47 42.61
N LYS A 389 -21.32 48.41 41.91
CA LYS A 389 -22.70 48.85 42.15
C LYS A 389 -23.75 48.05 41.38
N HIS A 390 -23.43 47.56 40.17
CA HIS A 390 -24.43 46.93 39.29
C HIS A 390 -24.42 45.40 39.30
N TRP A 391 -23.28 44.75 39.61
CA TRP A 391 -23.15 43.28 39.54
C TRP A 391 -24.10 42.49 40.47
N LEU A 392 -24.63 43.14 41.52
CA LEU A 392 -25.58 42.52 42.46
C LEU A 392 -27.06 42.61 42.03
N ALA A 393 -27.38 43.28 40.92
CA ALA A 393 -28.78 43.52 40.52
C ALA A 393 -29.38 42.38 39.69
N GLU A 394 -28.64 41.82 38.72
CA GLU A 394 -29.21 40.92 37.70
C GLU A 394 -29.28 39.44 38.11
N SER A 395 -28.59 39.05 39.19
CA SER A 395 -28.52 37.65 39.67
C SER A 395 -29.84 37.11 40.26
N CYS A 396 -30.90 37.93 40.38
CA CYS A 396 -32.06 37.63 41.22
C CYS A 396 -33.38 37.39 40.48
N LEU A 397 -33.42 37.39 39.13
CA LEU A 397 -34.69 37.35 38.36
C LEU A 397 -34.79 36.24 37.30
N ALA A 398 -34.35 35.01 37.63
CA ALA A 398 -34.74 33.80 36.91
C ALA A 398 -34.65 32.53 37.78
N SER A 399 -35.58 32.32 38.73
CA SER A 399 -35.61 31.08 39.53
C SER A 399 -37.01 30.43 39.66
N SER A 400 -37.19 29.29 38.98
CA SER A 400 -38.24 28.28 39.19
C SER A 400 -37.76 26.98 38.51
N SER A 401 -37.15 25.98 39.17
CA SER A 401 -37.32 25.38 40.53
C SER A 401 -38.65 24.64 40.68
N PRO A 402 -38.75 23.51 41.43
CA PRO A 402 -37.73 22.71 42.18
C PRO A 402 -37.14 21.58 41.28
N ARG A 403 -36.37 20.53 41.65
CA ARG A 403 -35.52 19.97 42.77
C ARG A 403 -34.85 18.69 42.17
N SER A 404 -33.90 17.93 42.71
CA SER A 404 -32.82 17.96 43.74
C SER A 404 -32.04 16.62 43.54
N SER A 405 -30.79 16.36 43.94
CA SER A 405 -29.88 16.89 44.97
C SER A 405 -28.42 16.73 44.42
N LEU A 406 -27.34 17.42 44.80
CA LEU A 406 -26.79 17.89 46.10
C LEU A 406 -26.36 16.72 47.01
N THR A 407 -25.09 16.53 47.39
CA THR A 407 -24.00 17.47 47.80
C THR A 407 -22.59 16.86 47.53
N HIS A 408 -21.42 17.52 47.67
CA HIS A 408 -20.99 18.83 48.22
C HIS A 408 -19.69 19.30 47.52
N LEU A 409 -19.41 20.62 47.49
CA LEU A 409 -18.15 21.24 47.02
C LEU A 409 -17.97 22.61 47.71
N LEU A 410 -16.78 22.95 48.23
CA LEU A 410 -16.31 24.20 48.93
C LEU A 410 -15.09 23.78 49.81
N HIS A 411 -14.15 24.59 50.33
CA HIS A 411 -13.47 25.88 50.02
C HIS A 411 -12.41 26.09 51.17
N LEU A 412 -11.32 26.87 51.11
CA LEU A 412 -10.59 27.61 50.06
C LEU A 412 -9.13 27.79 50.57
N ALA A 413 -8.27 28.55 49.88
CA ALA A 413 -6.97 29.01 50.40
C ALA A 413 -7.12 30.20 51.38
N LEU A 414 -6.12 30.44 52.26
CA LEU A 414 -5.76 31.76 52.84
C LEU A 414 -4.49 31.70 53.72
N LEU A 415 -3.52 32.59 53.43
CA LEU A 415 -2.50 33.23 54.31
C LEU A 415 -1.50 32.43 55.19
N SER A 416 -0.33 33.06 55.38
CA SER A 416 0.74 32.77 56.35
C SER A 416 0.65 33.78 57.55
N PRO A 417 1.63 33.94 58.48
CA PRO A 417 2.94 33.28 58.69
C PRO A 417 3.21 32.89 60.18
N ILE A 418 4.46 32.52 60.54
CA ILE A 418 5.31 33.11 61.65
C ILE A 418 6.46 32.16 62.10
N PHE A 419 7.64 32.76 62.38
CA PHE A 419 8.91 32.23 62.97
C PHE A 419 9.60 31.03 62.25
N SER A 420 10.89 31.03 61.85
CA SER A 420 12.19 31.46 62.45
C SER A 420 12.89 30.33 63.26
N ILE A 421 14.23 30.15 63.30
CA ILE A 421 15.37 30.91 62.72
C ILE A 421 16.68 30.04 62.68
N SER A 422 17.72 30.52 61.96
CA SER A 422 19.14 30.07 61.96
C SER A 422 19.53 28.78 61.20
N LEU A 423 20.76 28.56 60.71
CA LEU A 423 21.98 29.30 60.23
C LEU A 423 22.91 28.17 59.66
N PHE A 424 23.96 28.29 58.83
CA PHE A 424 24.72 29.31 58.06
C PHE A 424 25.53 28.50 56.98
N SER A 425 26.22 29.00 55.94
CA SER A 425 26.43 30.33 55.34
C SER A 425 26.97 30.20 53.88
N HIS A 426 27.37 31.32 53.27
CA HIS A 426 28.22 31.51 52.09
C HIS A 426 29.25 32.66 52.42
N PRO A 427 30.21 33.13 51.57
CA PRO A 427 30.31 33.03 50.10
C PRO A 427 31.77 32.96 49.50
N LYS A 428 31.90 33.22 48.16
CA LYS A 428 33.08 33.83 47.44
C LYS A 428 34.39 32.98 47.27
N GLN A 429 35.28 33.20 46.29
CA GLN A 429 35.23 33.81 44.92
C GLN A 429 36.50 33.44 44.10
N SER A 430 36.37 33.29 42.77
CA SER A 430 37.30 33.72 41.69
C SER A 430 38.80 33.29 41.56
N ILE A 431 39.15 32.96 40.29
CA ILE A 431 40.34 33.42 39.48
C ILE A 431 41.71 32.67 39.56
N PHE A 432 42.13 32.13 38.37
CA PHE A 432 43.48 32.00 37.73
C PHE A 432 44.71 31.45 38.54
N SER A 433 45.72 30.76 37.96
CA SER A 433 46.01 30.17 36.62
C SER A 433 47.37 29.40 36.64
N ILE A 434 47.95 29.08 35.46
CA ILE A 434 49.38 28.76 35.16
C ILE A 434 49.83 27.26 35.13
N LEU A 435 50.58 26.92 34.07
CA LEU A 435 51.31 25.65 33.76
C LEU A 435 52.80 25.78 34.27
N PRO A 436 53.88 25.08 33.82
CA PRO A 436 54.06 23.92 32.91
C PRO A 436 55.11 22.83 33.29
N PHE A 437 54.94 21.59 32.78
CA PHE A 437 56.02 20.61 32.43
C PHE A 437 56.98 20.13 33.59
N PRO A 438 58.00 19.25 33.39
CA PRO A 438 58.40 18.45 32.21
C PRO A 438 58.54 16.90 32.42
N TYR A 439 58.83 16.19 31.32
CA TYR A 439 59.41 14.83 31.28
C TYR A 439 60.88 14.79 31.77
N PRO A 440 61.42 13.59 32.05
CA PRO A 440 62.59 13.15 31.29
C PRO A 440 62.45 11.76 30.61
N LYS A 441 63.40 11.44 29.73
CA LYS A 441 63.47 10.20 28.93
C LYS A 441 64.65 9.32 29.37
N GLN A 442 64.63 8.03 29.05
CA GLN A 442 65.83 7.32 28.53
C GLN A 442 65.45 6.07 27.70
N SER A 443 66.38 5.57 26.89
CA SER A 443 66.08 4.70 25.73
C SER A 443 67.31 3.98 25.15
N ILE A 444 67.15 2.73 24.70
CA ILE A 444 67.97 1.90 23.77
C ILE A 444 67.05 0.69 23.42
N SER A 445 66.54 0.43 22.20
CA SER A 445 67.17 0.02 20.92
C SER A 445 67.76 -1.41 20.99
N THR A 446 67.54 -2.37 20.07
CA THR A 446 66.93 -2.47 18.71
C THR A 446 66.22 -3.85 18.53
N PRO A 447 65.87 -4.36 17.33
CA PRO A 447 64.74 -3.97 16.46
C PRO A 447 63.74 -5.14 16.21
N PRO A 448 62.90 -5.14 15.15
CA PRO A 448 61.46 -5.37 15.28
C PRO A 448 61.01 -6.85 15.40
N LEU A 449 59.98 -7.09 16.23
CA LEU A 449 59.06 -8.21 16.09
C LEU A 449 57.64 -7.66 16.00
N LEU A 450 56.95 -7.94 14.89
CA LEU A 450 55.57 -7.53 14.68
C LEU A 450 54.63 -8.49 15.43
N LEU A 451 54.03 -8.02 16.52
CA LEU A 451 52.93 -8.69 17.17
C LEU A 451 51.61 -8.16 16.60
N GLN A 452 50.80 -9.09 16.09
CA GLN A 452 49.34 -9.07 16.05
C GLN A 452 48.65 -7.71 15.80
N ASP A 453 48.27 -7.50 14.54
CA ASP A 453 46.87 -7.17 14.28
C ASP A 453 46.31 -8.21 13.30
N SER A 454 45.21 -8.85 13.66
CA SER A 454 44.60 -9.90 12.84
C SER A 454 43.78 -9.27 11.72
N LEU A 455 44.37 -9.19 10.53
CA LEU A 455 43.69 -8.72 9.32
C LEU A 455 42.53 -9.65 8.93
N ILE A 456 41.37 -9.42 9.52
CA ILE A 456 40.08 -9.80 8.95
C ILE A 456 39.97 -9.01 7.64
N THR A 457 40.33 -9.64 6.53
CA THR A 457 40.10 -9.08 5.20
C THR A 457 38.59 -8.97 5.00
N THR A 458 38.05 -7.77 5.19
CA THR A 458 36.68 -7.41 4.83
C THR A 458 36.51 -7.56 3.33
N PHE A 459 36.08 -8.75 2.91
CA PHE A 459 35.65 -9.00 1.54
C PHE A 459 34.51 -8.03 1.23
N ASN A 460 34.70 -7.19 0.22
CA ASN A 460 33.62 -6.40 -0.37
C ASN A 460 32.61 -7.38 -0.99
N MET A 461 31.58 -7.76 -0.24
CA MET A 461 30.41 -8.42 -0.81
C MET A 461 29.62 -7.38 -1.60
N SER A 462 29.84 -7.37 -2.91
CA SER A 462 28.87 -6.88 -3.87
C SER A 462 27.50 -7.53 -3.65
N ARG A 463 26.41 -6.81 -3.94
CA ARG A 463 25.05 -7.38 -4.04
C ARG A 463 25.07 -8.62 -4.95
N THR A 464 25.10 -9.81 -4.36
CA THR A 464 25.26 -11.08 -5.07
C THR A 464 24.57 -12.22 -4.31
N GLY A 465 23.72 -12.98 -5.00
CA GLY A 465 23.24 -14.32 -4.64
C GLY A 465 22.35 -14.51 -3.39
N SER A 466 22.30 -13.57 -2.44
CA SER A 466 21.69 -13.84 -1.13
C SER A 466 20.17 -13.60 -1.03
N GLU A 467 19.58 -12.74 -1.86
CA GLU A 467 18.18 -12.30 -1.69
C GLU A 467 17.17 -13.20 -2.43
N THR A 468 17.61 -13.92 -3.45
CA THR A 468 16.76 -14.84 -4.26
C THR A 468 16.63 -16.24 -3.68
N SER A 469 17.44 -16.64 -2.69
CA SER A 469 17.47 -18.03 -2.21
C SER A 469 16.27 -18.36 -1.31
N LEU A 470 15.66 -19.53 -1.52
CA LEU A 470 14.48 -19.99 -0.80
C LEU A 470 14.78 -20.51 0.61
N LEU A 471 16.01 -20.99 0.83
CA LEU A 471 16.49 -21.39 2.16
C LEU A 471 17.80 -20.67 2.44
N ALA A 472 17.80 -19.80 3.46
CA ALA A 472 18.97 -19.01 3.80
C ALA A 472 20.15 -19.91 4.22
N PRO A 473 21.42 -19.64 3.83
CA PRO A 473 22.54 -20.58 3.98
C PRO A 473 22.79 -21.13 5.40
N LEU A 474 22.49 -20.33 6.44
CA LEU A 474 22.60 -20.76 7.84
C LEU A 474 21.51 -21.78 8.21
N ASP A 475 20.28 -21.60 7.73
CA ASP A 475 19.16 -22.52 7.92
C ASP A 475 19.37 -23.82 7.11
N VAL A 476 19.88 -23.73 5.88
CA VAL A 476 20.31 -24.91 5.10
C VAL A 476 21.34 -25.73 5.88
N SER A 477 22.38 -25.06 6.41
CA SER A 477 23.44 -25.71 7.18
C SER A 477 22.91 -26.41 8.44
N GLN A 478 22.00 -25.75 9.15
CA GLN A 478 21.38 -26.29 10.37
C GLN A 478 20.41 -27.45 10.07
N LEU A 479 19.61 -27.37 9.00
CA LEU A 479 18.68 -28.43 8.63
C LEU A 479 19.40 -29.64 8.01
N MET A 480 20.51 -29.42 7.28
CA MET A 480 21.39 -30.50 6.81
C MET A 480 22.04 -31.26 7.97
N SER A 481 22.52 -30.56 9.02
CA SER A 481 23.12 -31.24 10.19
C SER A 481 22.12 -32.11 10.96
N GLN A 482 20.81 -31.83 10.82
CA GLN A 482 19.70 -32.60 11.37
C GLN A 482 19.13 -33.66 10.40
N GLY A 483 19.65 -33.75 9.16
CA GLY A 483 19.11 -34.65 8.12
C GLY A 483 17.75 -34.24 7.56
N LEU A 484 17.27 -33.02 7.86
CA LEU A 484 15.96 -32.49 7.45
C LEU A 484 15.98 -31.76 6.10
N VAL A 485 17.16 -31.47 5.55
CA VAL A 485 17.36 -30.93 4.19
C VAL A 485 18.42 -31.75 3.46
N GLY A 486 18.15 -32.07 2.19
CA GLY A 486 19.08 -32.76 1.29
C GLY A 486 20.02 -31.82 0.51
N PRO A 487 21.03 -32.38 -0.17
CA PRO A 487 21.91 -31.62 -1.06
C PRO A 487 21.14 -30.97 -2.22
N LEU A 488 21.76 -29.99 -2.86
CA LEU A 488 21.29 -29.43 -4.13
C LEU A 488 21.46 -30.47 -5.24
N ASP A 489 20.41 -30.72 -6.01
CA ASP A 489 20.47 -31.56 -7.20
C ASP A 489 20.77 -30.76 -8.48
N ALA A 490 21.14 -31.47 -9.55
CA ALA A 490 21.50 -30.89 -10.83
C ALA A 490 20.35 -30.21 -11.59
N SER A 491 19.09 -30.30 -11.10
CA SER A 491 17.94 -29.62 -11.70
C SER A 491 17.63 -28.26 -11.06
N GLY A 492 18.28 -27.94 -9.93
CA GLY A 492 18.10 -26.73 -9.15
C GLY A 492 17.16 -26.89 -7.94
N THR A 493 16.86 -28.13 -7.52
CA THR A 493 15.97 -28.40 -6.39
C THR A 493 16.67 -29.03 -5.18
N ARG A 494 15.98 -29.03 -4.03
CA ARG A 494 16.36 -29.73 -2.79
C ARG A 494 15.16 -30.47 -2.22
N ARG A 495 15.41 -31.60 -1.53
CA ARG A 495 14.42 -32.21 -0.63
C ARG A 495 14.47 -31.52 0.73
N ILE A 496 13.31 -31.15 1.27
CA ILE A 496 13.14 -30.62 2.63
C ILE A 496 12.02 -31.38 3.34
N HIS A 497 12.25 -31.76 4.60
CA HIS A 497 11.26 -32.46 5.41
C HIS A 497 10.00 -31.60 5.54
N LYS A 498 8.80 -32.13 5.25
CA LYS A 498 7.57 -31.33 5.09
C LYS A 498 7.34 -30.36 6.27
N ARG A 499 7.54 -30.82 7.52
CA ARG A 499 7.53 -30.02 8.78
C ARG A 499 8.44 -28.77 8.83
N ARG A 500 9.27 -28.51 7.83
CA ARG A 500 10.24 -27.38 7.77
C ARG A 500 10.01 -26.44 6.59
N LEU A 501 8.92 -26.61 5.85
CA LEU A 501 8.51 -25.70 4.77
C LEU A 501 8.05 -24.34 5.33
N THR A 502 6.78 -24.22 5.70
CA THR A 502 6.15 -22.98 6.19
C THR A 502 6.12 -22.92 7.72
N ARG A 503 5.67 -21.78 8.29
CA ARG A 503 5.43 -21.64 9.74
C ARG A 503 4.34 -22.57 10.29
N SER A 504 3.39 -22.98 9.46
CA SER A 504 2.28 -23.90 9.82
C SER A 504 2.63 -25.38 9.68
N SER A 505 3.62 -25.70 8.84
CA SER A 505 3.91 -27.09 8.41
C SER A 505 4.28 -28.05 9.54
N ASP A 506 4.75 -27.54 10.69
CA ASP A 506 5.18 -28.37 11.82
C ASP A 506 3.98 -28.98 12.59
N GLU A 507 2.82 -28.34 12.54
CA GLU A 507 1.55 -28.83 13.09
C GLU A 507 0.75 -29.60 12.03
N GLU A 508 0.65 -29.06 10.81
CA GLU A 508 0.01 -29.72 9.66
C GLU A 508 0.59 -31.12 9.39
N HIS A 509 1.88 -31.31 9.67
CA HIS A 509 2.58 -32.59 9.52
C HIS A 509 3.12 -33.13 10.86
N ARG A 510 2.44 -32.84 11.98
CA ARG A 510 2.82 -33.30 13.33
C ARG A 510 2.98 -34.82 13.46
N ASN A 511 2.28 -35.57 12.61
CA ASN A 511 2.34 -37.03 12.47
C ASN A 511 3.68 -37.55 11.89
N LEU A 512 4.44 -36.71 11.17
CA LEU A 512 5.71 -37.11 10.57
C LEU A 512 6.86 -37.03 11.58
N SER A 513 7.65 -38.10 11.69
CA SER A 513 8.81 -38.16 12.59
C SER A 513 9.99 -37.36 12.05
N LEU A 514 10.57 -36.48 12.87
CA LEU A 514 11.79 -35.74 12.52
C LEU A 514 13.06 -36.62 12.52
N ASN A 515 12.98 -37.89 12.92
CA ASN A 515 14.13 -38.80 13.04
C ASN A 515 14.41 -39.61 11.75
N ALA A 516 13.92 -39.15 10.60
CA ALA A 516 14.08 -39.85 9.31
C ALA A 516 15.27 -39.29 8.50
N PRO A 517 16.27 -40.12 8.13
CA PRO A 517 17.36 -39.65 7.28
C PRO A 517 16.86 -39.36 5.86
N ALA A 518 17.34 -38.29 5.23
CA ALA A 518 16.96 -37.84 3.88
C ALA A 518 17.31 -38.81 2.72
N GLN A 519 17.77 -40.03 3.01
CA GLN A 519 18.09 -41.06 2.03
C GLN A 519 16.82 -41.57 1.29
N PRO A 520 16.91 -41.98 0.01
CA PRO A 520 15.72 -42.03 -0.85
C PRO A 520 14.77 -43.23 -0.61
N SER A 521 15.24 -44.34 -0.05
CA SER A 521 14.63 -45.66 -0.24
C SER A 521 13.42 -46.00 0.65
N ALA A 522 13.04 -45.15 1.60
CA ALA A 522 11.91 -45.42 2.52
C ALA A 522 11.12 -44.18 2.99
N THR A 523 11.49 -42.96 2.54
CA THR A 523 11.05 -41.69 3.15
C THR A 523 10.32 -40.77 2.16
N GLY A 524 9.74 -41.34 1.08
CA GLY A 524 9.18 -40.59 -0.05
C GLY A 524 8.24 -39.48 0.38
N ASP A 525 7.22 -39.82 1.18
CA ASP A 525 6.18 -38.88 1.62
C ASP A 525 6.61 -37.93 2.77
N MET A 526 7.79 -38.09 3.34
CA MET A 526 8.25 -37.26 4.47
C MET A 526 8.89 -35.93 4.03
N PHE A 527 9.30 -35.82 2.77
CA PHE A 527 10.03 -34.67 2.23
C PHE A 527 9.33 -34.14 0.97
N ALA A 528 9.15 -32.82 0.89
CA ALA A 528 8.80 -32.15 -0.36
C ALA A 528 10.07 -31.79 -1.15
N THR A 529 9.93 -31.63 -2.47
CA THR A 529 11.00 -31.10 -3.34
C THR A 529 10.68 -29.65 -3.70
N ILE A 530 11.58 -28.74 -3.37
CA ILE A 530 11.45 -27.29 -3.64
C ILE A 530 12.63 -26.77 -4.48
N PRO A 531 12.48 -25.68 -5.23
CA PRO A 531 13.61 -24.96 -5.83
C PRO A 531 14.59 -24.43 -4.77
N ASP A 532 15.83 -24.16 -5.18
CA ASP A 532 16.84 -23.50 -4.34
C ASP A 532 16.72 -21.96 -4.34
N GLN A 533 16.17 -21.41 -5.43
CA GLN A 533 16.06 -19.98 -5.71
C GLN A 533 14.63 -19.66 -6.17
N LEU A 534 14.03 -18.60 -5.62
CA LEU A 534 12.65 -18.16 -5.89
C LEU A 534 12.49 -17.79 -7.37
N VAL A 535 13.41 -17.01 -7.92
CA VAL A 535 13.49 -16.74 -9.37
C VAL A 535 14.41 -17.78 -10.02
N SER A 536 13.82 -18.85 -10.57
CA SER A 536 14.58 -19.91 -11.24
C SER A 536 13.75 -20.75 -12.22
N ARG A 537 14.43 -21.40 -13.17
CA ARG A 537 13.86 -22.47 -14.04
C ARG A 537 13.13 -23.56 -13.23
N ALA A 538 13.66 -23.90 -12.05
CA ALA A 538 13.07 -24.88 -11.15
C ALA A 538 11.76 -24.37 -10.51
N THR A 539 11.63 -23.07 -10.24
CA THR A 539 10.35 -22.47 -9.84
C THR A 539 9.30 -22.55 -10.95
N ILE A 540 9.69 -22.41 -12.22
CA ILE A 540 8.75 -22.55 -13.34
C ILE A 540 8.21 -24.00 -13.42
N GLU A 541 9.06 -25.02 -13.23
CA GLU A 541 8.60 -26.41 -13.04
C GLU A 541 7.74 -26.57 -11.77
N HIS A 542 8.05 -25.84 -10.69
CA HIS A 542 7.34 -25.94 -9.42
C HIS A 542 5.90 -25.42 -9.50
N VAL A 543 5.69 -24.21 -10.03
CA VAL A 543 4.34 -23.60 -10.14
C VAL A 543 3.42 -24.38 -11.09
N GLY A 544 3.96 -25.24 -11.95
CA GLY A 544 3.19 -26.27 -12.65
C GLY A 544 3.41 -26.37 -14.16
N PHE A 545 4.39 -25.65 -14.73
CA PHE A 545 4.75 -25.81 -16.13
C PHE A 545 5.52 -27.13 -16.35
N SER A 546 5.40 -27.69 -17.56
CA SER A 546 6.20 -28.83 -18.00
C SER A 546 7.70 -28.47 -18.09
N LYS A 547 8.59 -29.46 -18.05
CA LYS A 547 10.04 -29.23 -18.13
C LYS A 547 10.48 -28.50 -19.41
N THR A 548 9.80 -28.81 -20.53
CA THR A 548 9.99 -28.13 -21.81
C THR A 548 9.59 -26.66 -21.69
N LYS A 549 8.36 -26.37 -21.22
CA LYS A 549 7.85 -25.00 -21.10
C LYS A 549 8.62 -24.17 -20.07
N ALA A 550 9.00 -24.77 -18.95
CA ALA A 550 9.86 -24.15 -17.95
C ALA A 550 11.23 -23.77 -18.52
N THR A 551 11.76 -24.53 -19.47
CA THR A 551 13.03 -24.22 -20.14
C THR A 551 12.85 -23.13 -21.21
N GLU A 552 11.77 -23.14 -21.98
CA GLU A 552 11.39 -22.03 -22.88
C GLU A 552 11.25 -20.70 -22.12
N MET A 553 10.44 -20.69 -21.06
CA MET A 553 10.15 -19.50 -20.26
C MET A 553 11.39 -19.02 -19.51
N TRP A 554 12.23 -19.92 -18.99
CA TRP A 554 13.49 -19.51 -18.38
C TRP A 554 14.45 -18.88 -19.39
N ASN A 555 14.57 -19.44 -20.59
CA ASN A 555 15.40 -18.85 -21.64
C ASN A 555 14.89 -17.46 -22.05
N ALA A 556 13.57 -17.25 -22.09
CA ALA A 556 12.95 -15.94 -22.35
C ALA A 556 13.12 -14.95 -21.19
N TRP A 557 13.10 -15.42 -19.93
CA TRP A 557 13.40 -14.59 -18.77
C TRP A 557 14.89 -14.19 -18.73
N ASP A 558 15.81 -15.12 -19.00
CA ASP A 558 17.25 -14.90 -18.96
C ASP A 558 17.71 -13.96 -20.10
N ASN A 559 17.22 -14.20 -21.32
CA ASN A 559 17.49 -13.39 -22.52
C ASN A 559 16.46 -12.25 -22.67
N TRP A 560 16.23 -11.50 -21.59
CA TRP A 560 15.23 -10.43 -21.55
C TRP A 560 15.53 -9.32 -22.59
N PRO A 561 14.53 -8.73 -23.26
CA PRO A 561 14.74 -7.64 -24.20
C PRO A 561 15.41 -6.43 -23.55
N THR A 562 16.44 -5.87 -24.20
CA THR A 562 17.10 -4.62 -23.76
C THR A 562 16.26 -3.35 -23.99
N THR A 563 14.98 -3.51 -24.37
CA THR A 563 14.04 -2.43 -24.67
C THR A 563 12.66 -2.80 -24.15
N GLY A 564 12.17 -2.08 -23.13
CA GLY A 564 10.92 -2.38 -22.44
C GLY A 564 11.03 -2.05 -20.95
N PRO A 565 10.10 -2.56 -20.11
CA PRO A 565 10.33 -2.65 -18.67
C PRO A 565 11.46 -3.66 -18.38
N GLY A 566 12.20 -3.45 -17.29
CA GLY A 566 13.20 -4.40 -16.80
C GLY A 566 12.57 -5.58 -16.05
N ARG A 567 13.42 -6.47 -15.52
CA ARG A 567 13.04 -7.52 -14.57
C ARG A 567 13.28 -7.07 -13.13
N GLU A 568 12.53 -7.62 -12.18
CA GLU A 568 12.82 -7.46 -10.73
C GLU A 568 14.24 -7.91 -10.32
N THR A 569 14.92 -8.71 -11.15
CA THR A 569 16.30 -9.19 -10.93
C THR A 569 17.38 -8.32 -11.58
N ASP A 570 17.01 -7.28 -12.33
CA ASP A 570 17.99 -6.38 -12.96
C ASP A 570 18.58 -5.41 -11.93
N ALA A 571 19.87 -5.06 -12.10
CA ALA A 571 20.54 -4.16 -11.16
C ALA A 571 19.94 -2.74 -11.25
N GLU A 572 19.67 -2.13 -10.09
CA GLU A 572 19.17 -0.75 -9.96
C GLU A 572 20.07 0.27 -10.69
N THR A 573 19.73 0.61 -11.93
CA THR A 573 20.01 1.94 -12.47
C THR A 573 19.13 2.95 -11.73
N GLY A 574 19.66 4.13 -11.43
CA GLY A 574 19.06 5.14 -10.54
C GLY A 574 17.87 5.90 -11.14
N ASP A 575 17.17 5.27 -12.09
CA ASP A 575 16.43 5.92 -13.17
C ASP A 575 14.92 5.59 -13.14
N GLY A 576 14.45 4.94 -12.06
CA GLY A 576 13.02 4.77 -11.76
C GLY A 576 12.23 3.92 -12.77
N HIS A 577 12.89 2.96 -13.44
CA HIS A 577 12.26 2.15 -14.49
C HIS A 577 11.08 1.31 -13.99
N LEU A 578 10.14 1.04 -14.91
CA LEU A 578 9.13 -0.01 -14.74
C LEU A 578 9.80 -1.38 -14.75
N PHE A 579 9.44 -2.24 -13.81
CA PHE A 579 9.89 -3.63 -13.73
C PHE A 579 8.71 -4.58 -13.86
N VAL A 580 8.93 -5.73 -14.50
CA VAL A 580 8.03 -6.89 -14.50
C VAL A 580 8.48 -7.83 -13.38
N SER A 581 7.55 -8.19 -12.49
CA SER A 581 7.84 -9.20 -11.48
C SER A 581 7.90 -10.61 -12.08
N PHE A 582 8.61 -11.53 -11.45
CA PHE A 582 8.69 -12.90 -11.97
C PHE A 582 7.31 -13.59 -11.97
N ILE A 583 6.43 -13.24 -11.02
CA ILE A 583 5.04 -13.74 -11.00
C ILE A 583 4.14 -13.11 -12.07
N ASP A 584 4.31 -11.82 -12.41
CA ASP A 584 3.62 -11.20 -13.56
C ASP A 584 4.06 -11.84 -14.87
N PHE A 585 5.35 -12.19 -15.02
CA PHE A 585 5.86 -12.92 -16.16
C PHE A 585 5.28 -14.35 -16.25
N LEU A 586 5.19 -15.06 -15.12
CA LEU A 586 4.62 -16.42 -15.08
C LEU A 586 3.11 -16.45 -15.35
N THR A 587 2.37 -15.42 -14.95
CA THR A 587 0.90 -15.31 -15.14
C THR A 587 0.50 -14.58 -16.43
N GLY A 588 1.44 -13.89 -17.09
CA GLY A 588 1.25 -13.13 -18.33
C GLY A 588 0.89 -13.95 -19.59
N LEU A 589 0.45 -15.20 -19.43
CA LEU A 589 -0.01 -16.12 -20.47
C LEU A 589 -1.12 -15.49 -21.34
N SER A 590 -1.96 -14.63 -20.77
CA SER A 590 -3.01 -13.90 -21.49
C SER A 590 -2.48 -12.87 -22.50
N GLY A 591 -1.23 -12.41 -22.34
CA GLY A 591 -0.63 -11.35 -23.15
C GLY A 591 0.17 -11.83 -24.36
N GLN A 592 0.31 -13.14 -24.56
CA GLN A 592 1.06 -13.67 -25.71
C GLN A 592 0.27 -13.48 -27.01
N ILE A 593 0.92 -12.90 -28.02
CA ILE A 593 0.31 -12.61 -29.32
C ILE A 593 -0.05 -13.94 -30.00
N GLY A 594 -1.35 -14.17 -30.22
CA GLY A 594 -1.86 -15.47 -30.68
C GLY A 594 -2.33 -16.41 -29.56
N SER A 595 -2.62 -15.89 -28.35
CA SER A 595 -3.18 -16.62 -27.21
C SER A 595 -4.30 -17.59 -27.61
N PRO A 596 -4.31 -18.84 -27.11
CA PRO A 596 -5.28 -19.87 -27.50
C PRO A 596 -6.70 -19.52 -27.05
N SER A 597 -7.70 -20.22 -27.60
CA SER A 597 -9.05 -20.20 -27.02
C SER A 597 -8.99 -20.75 -25.60
N ASP A 598 -9.18 -19.87 -24.61
CA ASP A 598 -9.42 -20.26 -23.22
C ASP A 598 -10.60 -21.24 -23.16
N ALA A 599 -10.46 -22.32 -22.37
CA ALA A 599 -11.47 -23.34 -22.23
C ALA A 599 -12.35 -23.06 -21.01
N TYR A 600 -13.66 -22.97 -21.22
CA TYR A 600 -14.61 -22.53 -20.19
C TYR A 600 -15.96 -23.27 -20.24
N GLN A 601 -16.16 -24.13 -21.24
CA GLN A 601 -17.35 -24.99 -21.38
C GLN A 601 -17.11 -26.34 -20.68
N ASP A 602 -18.18 -27.13 -20.53
CA ASP A 602 -18.08 -28.50 -20.04
C ASP A 602 -17.57 -29.44 -21.15
N ASN A 603 -16.26 -29.41 -21.38
CA ASN A 603 -15.57 -30.25 -22.36
C ASN A 603 -14.12 -30.50 -21.93
N ASP A 604 -13.88 -31.64 -21.27
CA ASP A 604 -12.61 -31.92 -20.60
C ASP A 604 -11.44 -32.11 -21.60
N GLU A 605 -11.73 -32.46 -22.86
CA GLU A 605 -10.77 -32.46 -23.97
C GLU A 605 -10.30 -31.04 -24.33
N GLN A 606 -11.23 -30.06 -24.43
CA GLN A 606 -10.87 -28.66 -24.67
C GLN A 606 -10.02 -28.08 -23.53
N TRP A 607 -10.35 -28.42 -22.28
CA TRP A 607 -9.55 -28.01 -21.12
C TRP A 607 -8.14 -28.63 -21.16
N THR A 608 -8.03 -29.91 -21.53
CA THR A 608 -6.74 -30.59 -21.72
C THR A 608 -5.91 -29.88 -22.79
N GLN A 609 -6.43 -29.72 -24.00
CA GLN A 609 -5.76 -29.02 -25.12
C GLN A 609 -5.35 -27.57 -24.76
N CYS A 610 -6.18 -26.85 -23.99
CA CYS A 610 -5.88 -25.51 -23.50
C CYS A 610 -4.67 -25.51 -22.54
N MET A 611 -4.64 -26.44 -21.57
CA MET A 611 -3.53 -26.58 -20.63
C MET A 611 -2.24 -27.12 -21.28
N GLU A 612 -2.35 -27.99 -22.28
CA GLU A 612 -1.22 -28.44 -23.10
C GLU A 612 -0.63 -27.28 -23.92
N HIS A 613 -1.46 -26.39 -24.47
CA HIS A 613 -1.01 -25.19 -25.16
C HIS A 613 -0.30 -24.20 -24.22
N PHE A 614 -0.81 -24.01 -23.00
CA PHE A 614 -0.09 -23.29 -21.94
C PHE A 614 1.20 -24.01 -21.50
N GLY A 615 1.40 -25.26 -21.90
CA GLY A 615 2.58 -26.06 -21.63
C GLY A 615 2.65 -26.61 -20.20
N LEU A 616 1.51 -26.80 -19.54
CA LEU A 616 1.42 -27.25 -18.15
C LEU A 616 1.78 -28.72 -17.98
N ALA A 617 2.35 -29.07 -16.83
CA ALA A 617 2.66 -30.45 -16.47
C ALA A 617 1.36 -31.24 -16.19
N THR A 618 1.33 -32.50 -16.62
CA THR A 618 0.20 -33.44 -16.46
C THR A 618 -0.30 -33.56 -15.02
N GLU A 619 0.59 -33.38 -14.03
CA GLU A 619 0.27 -33.28 -12.60
C GLU A 619 -0.77 -32.17 -12.32
N LEU A 620 -0.51 -30.95 -12.78
CA LEU A 620 -1.42 -29.81 -12.62
C LEU A 620 -2.68 -29.99 -13.48
N GLN A 621 -2.55 -30.56 -14.68
CA GLN A 621 -3.71 -30.85 -15.52
C GLN A 621 -4.71 -31.78 -14.82
N HIS A 622 -4.23 -32.88 -14.23
CA HIS A 622 -5.04 -33.81 -13.45
C HIS A 622 -5.62 -33.17 -12.18
N ALA A 623 -4.88 -32.27 -11.52
CA ALA A 623 -5.37 -31.56 -10.32
C ALA A 623 -6.46 -30.52 -10.62
N ILE A 624 -6.47 -29.92 -11.81
CA ILE A 624 -7.53 -29.03 -12.29
C ILE A 624 -8.74 -29.84 -12.77
N LEU A 625 -8.52 -30.89 -13.57
CA LEU A 625 -9.60 -31.68 -14.19
C LEU A 625 -10.33 -32.65 -13.24
N ASP A 626 -9.89 -32.77 -11.99
CA ASP A 626 -10.43 -33.73 -11.02
C ASP A 626 -11.98 -33.68 -10.92
N PRO A 627 -12.67 -34.82 -11.13
CA PRO A 627 -14.12 -34.83 -11.36
C PRO A 627 -14.94 -34.38 -10.15
N HIS A 628 -14.47 -34.61 -8.92
CA HIS A 628 -15.16 -34.19 -7.69
C HIS A 628 -15.32 -32.67 -7.61
N PHE A 629 -14.40 -31.94 -8.24
CA PHE A 629 -14.40 -30.48 -8.28
C PHE A 629 -14.98 -29.90 -9.58
N LYS A 630 -15.54 -30.73 -10.47
CA LYS A 630 -16.06 -30.31 -11.78
C LYS A 630 -17.06 -29.15 -11.71
N PHE A 631 -17.99 -29.18 -10.76
CA PHE A 631 -18.97 -28.09 -10.56
C PHE A 631 -18.32 -26.75 -10.21
N LEU A 632 -17.17 -26.78 -9.53
CA LEU A 632 -16.42 -25.60 -9.11
C LEU A 632 -15.43 -25.16 -10.19
N ARG A 633 -14.74 -26.11 -10.85
CA ARG A 633 -13.95 -25.85 -12.06
C ARG A 633 -14.77 -25.05 -13.08
N LEU A 634 -16.00 -25.47 -13.35
CA LEU A 634 -16.89 -24.81 -14.32
C LEU A 634 -17.49 -23.47 -13.84
N SER A 635 -17.13 -22.95 -12.66
CA SER A 635 -17.49 -21.59 -12.24
C SER A 635 -16.52 -20.51 -12.73
N ALA A 636 -15.41 -20.90 -13.36
CA ALA A 636 -14.44 -20.01 -14.00
C ALA A 636 -13.78 -20.74 -15.20
N SER A 637 -12.86 -20.07 -15.91
CA SER A 637 -12.20 -20.65 -17.08
C SER A 637 -10.88 -21.35 -16.74
N CYS A 638 -10.33 -22.08 -17.70
CA CYS A 638 -9.04 -22.74 -17.62
C CYS A 638 -7.94 -21.73 -17.27
N LEU A 639 -7.80 -20.65 -18.03
CA LEU A 639 -6.81 -19.60 -17.78
C LEU A 639 -6.94 -19.00 -16.37
N PHE A 640 -8.17 -18.82 -15.85
CA PHE A 640 -8.37 -18.36 -14.47
C PHE A 640 -7.80 -19.34 -13.44
N TRP A 641 -8.14 -20.63 -13.52
CA TRP A 641 -7.66 -21.62 -12.55
C TRP A 641 -6.16 -21.90 -12.69
N VAL A 642 -5.61 -21.80 -13.90
CA VAL A 642 -4.18 -21.90 -14.15
C VAL A 642 -3.44 -20.75 -13.47
N SER A 643 -3.83 -19.50 -13.72
CA SER A 643 -3.22 -18.33 -13.08
C SER A 643 -3.40 -18.31 -11.55
N ASP A 644 -4.58 -18.69 -11.04
CA ASP A 644 -4.80 -18.84 -9.59
C ASP A 644 -3.88 -19.91 -8.96
N THR A 645 -3.67 -21.04 -9.65
CA THR A 645 -2.77 -22.09 -9.14
C THR A 645 -1.30 -21.65 -9.18
N ILE A 646 -0.89 -20.92 -10.22
CA ILE A 646 0.47 -20.38 -10.35
C ILE A 646 0.73 -19.34 -9.25
N GLU A 647 -0.18 -18.38 -9.05
CA GLU A 647 -0.12 -17.42 -7.93
C GLU A 647 -0.03 -18.13 -6.57
N MET A 648 -0.90 -19.13 -6.32
CA MET A 648 -0.92 -19.89 -5.07
C MET A 648 0.39 -20.62 -4.81
N ARG A 649 0.90 -21.38 -5.79
CA ARG A 649 2.16 -22.14 -5.66
C ARG A 649 3.37 -21.23 -5.53
N TYR A 650 3.36 -20.06 -6.18
CA TYR A 650 4.43 -19.07 -6.03
C TYR A 650 4.43 -18.43 -4.63
N ALA A 651 3.26 -18.01 -4.13
CA ALA A 651 3.13 -17.49 -2.77
C ALA A 651 3.56 -18.53 -1.71
N GLY A 652 3.29 -19.82 -1.97
CA GLY A 652 3.80 -20.94 -1.17
C GLY A 652 5.33 -20.95 -1.02
N LEU A 653 6.06 -20.68 -2.10
CA LEU A 653 7.52 -20.58 -2.09
C LEU A 653 8.01 -19.34 -1.32
N GLU A 654 7.35 -18.18 -1.47
CA GLU A 654 7.66 -17.02 -0.64
C GLU A 654 7.50 -17.31 0.86
N GLU A 655 6.48 -18.09 1.25
CA GLU A 655 6.23 -18.47 2.65
C GLU A 655 7.32 -19.41 3.20
N VAL A 656 7.89 -20.29 2.36
CA VAL A 656 9.09 -21.06 2.70
C VAL A 656 10.29 -20.12 2.93
N GLN A 657 10.47 -19.10 2.09
CA GLN A 657 11.54 -18.11 2.26
C GLN A 657 11.40 -17.33 3.57
N LYS A 658 10.19 -16.83 3.86
CA LYS A 658 9.86 -16.12 5.11
C LYS A 658 10.15 -17.01 6.32
N ALA A 659 9.70 -18.26 6.31
CA ALA A 659 9.94 -19.23 7.39
C ALA A 659 11.43 -19.60 7.57
N SER A 660 12.22 -19.67 6.49
CA SER A 660 13.67 -19.87 6.58
C SER A 660 14.39 -18.68 7.23
N LEU A 661 14.01 -17.45 6.85
CA LEU A 661 14.54 -16.22 7.45
C LEU A 661 14.16 -16.09 8.94
N GLU A 662 12.95 -16.50 9.34
CA GLU A 662 12.54 -16.60 10.75
C GLU A 662 13.42 -17.58 11.55
N ARG A 663 13.77 -18.74 10.97
CA ARG A 663 14.69 -19.71 11.58
C ARG A 663 16.11 -19.14 11.72
N VAL A 664 16.63 -18.43 10.71
CA VAL A 664 17.93 -17.73 10.79
C VAL A 664 17.95 -16.70 11.91
N ARG A 665 16.95 -15.82 12.01
CA ARG A 665 16.82 -14.84 13.10
C ARG A 665 16.80 -15.52 14.47
N SER A 666 16.14 -16.67 14.58
CA SER A 666 16.03 -17.45 15.81
C SER A 666 17.37 -18.09 16.22
N LEU A 667 18.12 -18.65 15.26
CA LEU A 667 19.47 -19.19 15.48
C LEU A 667 20.45 -18.09 15.92
N GLN A 668 20.40 -16.92 15.28
CA GLN A 668 21.21 -15.75 15.65
C GLN A 668 20.90 -15.29 17.08
N ARG A 669 19.61 -15.13 17.43
CA ARG A 669 19.17 -14.79 18.80
C ARG A 669 19.63 -15.80 19.86
N ALA A 670 19.69 -17.09 19.51
CA ALA A 670 20.20 -18.13 20.40
C ALA A 670 21.72 -18.03 20.61
N GLY A 671 22.48 -17.78 19.54
CA GLY A 671 23.94 -17.60 19.58
C GLY A 671 24.40 -16.34 20.32
N SER A 672 23.62 -15.26 20.30
CA SER A 672 23.95 -13.99 20.97
C SER A 672 23.73 -13.97 22.49
N ARG A 673 23.36 -15.08 23.12
CA ARG A 673 23.32 -15.17 24.59
C ARG A 673 24.73 -15.42 25.14
N PRO A 674 25.29 -14.55 26.01
CA PRO A 674 26.60 -14.79 26.62
C PRO A 674 26.60 -16.11 27.39
N GLY A 675 27.48 -17.03 26.99
CA GLY A 675 27.66 -18.29 27.69
C GLY A 675 28.28 -18.04 29.07
N ASN A 676 27.56 -18.41 30.13
CA ASN A 676 28.08 -18.32 31.50
C ASN A 676 29.15 -19.41 31.72
N THR A 677 30.39 -19.12 31.35
CA THR A 677 31.50 -20.07 31.36
C THR A 677 32.28 -20.06 32.68
N GLY A 678 32.27 -21.20 33.37
CA GLY A 678 33.38 -21.58 34.25
C GLY A 678 33.28 -21.15 35.72
N GLN A 679 32.29 -21.66 36.46
CA GLN A 679 32.58 -22.07 37.84
C GLN A 679 33.09 -23.51 37.83
N VAL A 680 34.39 -23.67 38.08
CA VAL A 680 35.05 -24.99 38.11
C VAL A 680 34.64 -25.74 39.38
N SER A 681 34.29 -27.01 39.25
CA SER A 681 34.21 -27.95 40.37
C SER A 681 34.54 -29.35 39.87
N SER A 682 35.53 -29.99 40.50
CA SER A 682 36.15 -31.23 40.05
C SER A 682 35.77 -32.43 40.93
N GLY A 683 35.82 -33.62 40.32
CA GLY A 683 35.60 -34.92 40.98
C GLY A 683 34.38 -35.66 40.44
N SER A 684 34.37 -37.00 40.38
CA SER A 684 35.46 -37.97 40.50
C SER A 684 35.00 -39.31 39.90
N ILE A 685 35.90 -40.25 39.60
CA ILE A 685 35.56 -41.52 38.94
C ILE A 685 35.48 -42.67 39.96
N SER A 686 34.34 -43.37 40.03
CA SER A 686 34.21 -44.81 40.39
C SER A 686 32.73 -45.22 40.55
N GLY A 687 32.41 -46.52 40.50
CA GLY A 687 31.12 -47.08 40.97
C GLY A 687 30.31 -47.89 39.94
N THR A 688 30.63 -49.17 39.78
CA THR A 688 29.89 -50.16 38.97
C THR A 688 28.52 -50.51 39.54
N GLY A 689 27.48 -50.68 38.69
CA GLY A 689 26.23 -51.36 39.08
C GLY A 689 25.10 -51.30 38.04
N THR A 690 24.63 -52.45 37.57
CA THR A 690 23.49 -52.63 36.65
C THR A 690 22.53 -53.70 37.22
N PRO A 691 21.32 -53.90 36.65
CA PRO A 691 20.33 -52.92 36.18
C PRO A 691 18.91 -53.19 36.75
N ASN A 692 18.00 -52.21 36.73
CA ASN A 692 16.54 -52.40 36.51
C ASN A 692 15.75 -51.08 36.62
N VAL A 693 14.43 -51.15 36.32
CA VAL A 693 13.41 -50.07 36.31
C VAL A 693 13.47 -49.20 35.02
N PRO A 694 12.33 -48.94 34.34
CA PRO A 694 12.34 -48.47 32.95
C PRO A 694 12.64 -46.97 32.79
N ALA A 695 13.13 -46.61 31.61
CA ALA A 695 13.57 -45.25 31.27
C ALA A 695 12.40 -44.25 31.17
N SER A 696 12.07 -43.61 32.30
CA SER A 696 11.25 -42.40 32.32
C SER A 696 11.95 -41.28 31.55
N SER A 697 11.32 -40.80 30.47
CA SER A 697 11.59 -39.52 29.80
C SER A 697 13.05 -39.05 29.83
N HIS A 698 13.84 -39.47 28.83
CA HIS A 698 15.04 -38.70 28.46
C HIS A 698 14.67 -37.23 28.27
N SER A 699 15.57 -36.33 28.65
CA SER A 699 15.39 -34.88 28.55
C SER A 699 15.25 -34.47 27.09
N GLY A 700 14.02 -34.51 26.58
CA GLY A 700 13.66 -34.00 25.26
C GLY A 700 13.91 -32.50 25.25
N GLY A 701 15.10 -32.11 24.78
CA GLY A 701 15.38 -30.71 24.46
C GLY A 701 14.26 -30.21 23.57
N ARG A 702 13.51 -29.21 24.04
CA ARG A 702 12.36 -28.69 23.28
C ARG A 702 12.87 -28.33 21.89
N SER A 703 12.22 -28.86 20.85
CA SER A 703 12.41 -28.36 19.48
C SER A 703 12.32 -26.84 19.50
N ILE A 704 12.99 -26.15 18.60
CA ILE A 704 12.93 -24.67 18.55
C ILE A 704 11.48 -24.22 18.26
N SER A 705 10.71 -24.99 17.48
CA SER A 705 9.25 -24.81 17.33
C SER A 705 8.44 -25.12 18.61
N GLY A 706 9.04 -25.82 19.57
CA GLY A 706 8.53 -25.98 20.93
C GLY A 706 8.58 -24.70 21.78
N MET A 707 9.22 -23.63 21.29
CA MET A 707 9.09 -22.24 21.78
C MET A 707 8.15 -21.39 20.91
N GLN A 708 7.70 -21.93 19.78
CA GLN A 708 6.67 -21.39 18.88
C GLN A 708 5.27 -21.94 19.26
N ARG A 709 5.16 -22.57 20.45
CA ARG A 709 3.96 -23.18 21.03
C ARG A 709 3.03 -22.21 21.75
N ASP A 710 3.54 -21.04 22.12
CA ASP A 710 2.72 -19.96 22.63
C ASP A 710 1.94 -19.44 21.42
N ALA A 711 0.72 -19.95 21.27
CA ALA A 711 0.06 -20.06 19.98
C ALA A 711 -0.12 -18.70 19.29
N LEU A 712 0.29 -18.62 18.01
CA LEU A 712 -0.01 -17.49 17.12
C LEU A 712 -1.52 -17.22 17.18
N PRO A 713 -1.97 -16.12 17.80
CA PRO A 713 -3.40 -15.92 17.95
C PRO A 713 -4.01 -15.66 16.56
N GLY A 714 -5.31 -15.92 16.42
CA GLY A 714 -5.98 -15.86 15.12
C GLY A 714 -5.68 -17.02 14.17
N ILE A 715 -4.69 -17.90 14.41
CA ILE A 715 -4.58 -19.20 13.75
C ILE A 715 -5.07 -20.30 14.70
N SER A 716 -6.05 -21.08 14.26
CA SER A 716 -6.58 -22.22 15.02
C SER A 716 -5.64 -23.42 14.94
N THR A 717 -5.36 -24.06 16.07
CA THR A 717 -4.76 -25.40 16.14
C THR A 717 -5.79 -26.53 15.92
N GLU A 718 -7.08 -26.18 15.86
CA GLU A 718 -8.19 -27.08 15.58
C GLU A 718 -8.75 -26.86 14.16
N SER A 719 -9.17 -27.95 13.51
CA SER A 719 -9.97 -27.91 12.28
C SER A 719 -11.39 -27.33 12.53
N LEU A 720 -12.05 -26.85 11.47
CA LEU A 720 -13.49 -26.52 11.50
C LEU A 720 -14.40 -27.74 11.75
N SER A 721 -13.89 -28.97 11.61
CA SER A 721 -14.60 -30.21 11.99
C SER A 721 -14.49 -30.54 13.49
N SER A 722 -13.73 -29.78 14.29
CA SER A 722 -13.65 -30.03 15.73
C SER A 722 -15.01 -29.82 16.41
N SER A 723 -15.28 -30.57 17.47
CA SER A 723 -16.54 -30.43 18.21
C SER A 723 -16.73 -29.03 18.81
N ALA A 724 -15.64 -28.32 19.14
CA ALA A 724 -15.70 -26.93 19.60
C ALA A 724 -15.92 -25.95 18.45
N ALA A 725 -15.31 -26.17 17.29
CA ALA A 725 -15.55 -25.38 16.10
C ALA A 725 -17.00 -25.50 15.61
N ILE A 726 -17.54 -26.73 15.59
CA ILE A 726 -18.94 -27.08 15.25
C ILE A 726 -19.91 -26.49 16.27
N ALA A 727 -19.70 -26.68 17.58
CA ALA A 727 -20.59 -26.10 18.61
C ALA A 727 -20.63 -24.57 18.56
N ALA A 728 -19.56 -23.94 18.08
CA ALA A 728 -19.52 -22.49 17.83
C ALA A 728 -20.18 -22.07 16.49
N GLN A 729 -20.68 -23.00 15.66
CA GLN A 729 -21.43 -22.65 14.44
C GLN A 729 -22.89 -22.26 14.75
N ASP A 730 -23.50 -22.88 15.77
CA ASP A 730 -24.88 -22.63 16.19
C ASP A 730 -25.00 -21.53 17.28
N ALA A 731 -23.98 -20.68 17.41
CA ALA A 731 -23.93 -19.64 18.45
C ALA A 731 -24.97 -18.54 18.20
N PRO A 732 -25.99 -18.35 19.09
CA PRO A 732 -27.07 -17.41 18.84
C PRO A 732 -26.60 -15.95 18.88
N GLY A 733 -27.18 -15.12 18.02
CA GLY A 733 -26.91 -13.68 17.94
C GLY A 733 -25.81 -13.26 16.97
N TYR A 734 -25.15 -14.20 16.28
CA TYR A 734 -24.08 -13.91 15.32
C TYR A 734 -24.31 -14.59 13.97
N THR A 735 -23.96 -13.88 12.90
CA THR A 735 -23.86 -14.40 11.54
C THR A 735 -22.41 -14.79 11.28
N LEU A 736 -22.21 -16.04 10.88
CA LEU A 736 -20.90 -16.58 10.54
C LEU A 736 -20.61 -16.40 9.05
N LEU A 737 -19.38 -16.03 8.75
CA LEU A 737 -18.91 -15.78 7.39
C LEU A 737 -17.59 -16.51 7.15
N TYR A 738 -17.51 -17.21 6.03
CA TYR A 738 -16.41 -18.09 5.66
C TYR A 738 -15.81 -17.75 4.29
N LYS A 739 -14.51 -18.02 4.11
CA LYS A 739 -13.80 -17.98 2.82
C LYS A 739 -12.65 -19.00 2.81
N GLY A 740 -12.69 -19.99 1.92
CA GLY A 740 -11.57 -20.92 1.69
C GLY A 740 -10.55 -20.33 0.72
N MET A 741 -9.27 -20.34 1.09
CA MET A 741 -8.15 -19.84 0.26
C MET A 741 -6.79 -20.31 0.81
N ASP A 742 -5.70 -20.10 0.08
CA ASP A 742 -4.36 -20.38 0.58
C ASP A 742 -3.93 -19.41 1.70
N GLN A 743 -3.05 -19.88 2.59
CA GLN A 743 -2.55 -19.09 3.71
C GLN A 743 -1.51 -18.04 3.27
N ALA A 744 -0.76 -18.29 2.18
CA ALA A 744 0.37 -17.46 1.79
C ALA A 744 -0.06 -16.07 1.29
N ARG A 745 -1.14 -15.98 0.52
CA ARG A 745 -1.78 -14.70 0.13
C ARG A 745 -2.30 -13.90 1.34
N LEU A 746 -2.52 -14.55 2.49
CA LEU A 746 -2.90 -13.91 3.76
C LEU A 746 -1.71 -13.39 4.58
N ALA A 747 -0.47 -13.45 4.09
CA ALA A 747 0.68 -12.87 4.76
C ALA A 747 0.45 -11.36 5.04
N GLY A 748 0.40 -10.99 6.32
CA GLY A 748 0.07 -9.64 6.80
C GLY A 748 -1.41 -9.31 6.92
N LEU A 749 -2.33 -10.30 6.85
CA LEU A 749 -3.74 -10.13 7.24
C LEU A 749 -3.87 -9.83 8.74
N LEU A 750 -3.11 -10.55 9.56
CA LEU A 750 -3.09 -10.44 11.02
C LEU A 750 -1.74 -9.91 11.51
N GLU A 751 -1.73 -9.35 12.72
CA GLU A 751 -0.52 -9.09 13.50
C GLU A 751 0.03 -10.37 14.17
N ASP A 752 1.23 -10.30 14.75
CA ASP A 752 1.81 -11.39 15.54
C ASP A 752 1.00 -11.71 16.83
N ASP A 753 0.15 -10.79 17.30
CA ASP A 753 -0.83 -11.01 18.38
C ASP A 753 -2.22 -11.47 17.88
N GLY A 754 -2.34 -11.76 16.58
CA GLY A 754 -3.54 -12.26 15.92
C GLY A 754 -4.65 -11.25 15.67
N ARG A 755 -4.48 -9.98 16.04
CA ARG A 755 -5.44 -8.92 15.69
C ARG A 755 -5.44 -8.66 14.18
N LEU A 756 -6.57 -8.21 13.65
CA LEU A 756 -6.70 -7.83 12.24
C LEU A 756 -5.77 -6.65 11.89
N LYS A 757 -4.79 -6.88 11.01
CA LYS A 757 -3.80 -5.90 10.53
C LYS A 757 -4.22 -5.25 9.21
N ASN A 758 -4.63 -6.06 8.23
CA ASN A 758 -4.92 -5.58 6.88
C ASN A 758 -5.98 -6.45 6.19
N ILE A 759 -7.25 -6.07 6.37
CA ILE A 759 -8.38 -6.80 5.77
C ILE A 759 -8.35 -6.82 4.24
N ALA A 760 -7.66 -5.89 3.56
CA ALA A 760 -7.62 -5.82 2.10
C ALA A 760 -7.00 -7.09 1.46
N LYS A 761 -6.28 -7.90 2.25
CA LYS A 761 -5.82 -9.26 1.89
C LYS A 761 -6.96 -10.24 1.54
N LEU A 762 -8.21 -9.92 1.91
CA LEU A 762 -9.41 -10.72 1.62
C LEU A 762 -10.21 -10.24 0.39
N LEU A 763 -9.80 -9.15 -0.27
CA LEU A 763 -10.46 -8.65 -1.49
C LEU A 763 -10.37 -9.67 -2.64
N SER A 764 -11.45 -9.80 -3.41
CA SER A 764 -11.44 -10.55 -4.69
C SER A 764 -11.20 -9.59 -5.86
N LYS A 765 -10.29 -9.93 -6.78
CA LYS A 765 -10.03 -9.18 -8.03
C LYS A 765 -11.28 -9.20 -8.93
N SER A 766 -11.60 -8.07 -9.57
CA SER A 766 -12.72 -7.95 -10.54
C SER A 766 -12.36 -8.47 -11.95
N PRO A 767 -13.32 -8.93 -12.78
CA PRO A 767 -14.77 -8.92 -12.59
C PRO A 767 -15.31 -10.08 -11.74
N THR A 768 -16.40 -9.78 -11.01
CA THR A 768 -17.10 -10.67 -10.09
C THR A 768 -18.62 -10.39 -10.11
N ASP A 769 -19.45 -11.20 -9.44
CA ASP A 769 -20.92 -11.14 -9.50
C ASP A 769 -21.54 -9.76 -9.22
N PHE A 770 -20.97 -8.98 -8.29
CA PHE A 770 -21.42 -7.62 -8.00
C PHE A 770 -20.32 -6.56 -8.19
N GLY A 771 -19.12 -6.97 -8.61
CA GLY A 771 -17.94 -6.11 -8.74
C GLY A 771 -17.28 -6.23 -10.11
N GLY A 772 -17.85 -5.55 -11.13
CA GLY A 772 -17.33 -5.61 -12.50
C GLY A 772 -16.00 -4.89 -12.72
N THR A 773 -15.81 -3.72 -12.10
CA THR A 773 -14.56 -2.93 -12.16
C THR A 773 -14.06 -2.51 -10.77
N ARG A 774 -14.53 -3.18 -9.72
CA ARG A 774 -14.19 -2.93 -8.31
C ARG A 774 -13.89 -4.26 -7.64
N SER A 775 -12.75 -4.34 -6.95
CA SER A 775 -12.52 -5.39 -5.98
C SER A 775 -13.47 -5.21 -4.79
N LEU A 776 -14.07 -6.30 -4.31
CA LEU A 776 -15.01 -6.33 -3.18
C LEU A 776 -14.62 -7.48 -2.24
N PHE A 777 -15.12 -7.46 -1.00
CA PHE A 777 -14.99 -8.61 -0.10
C PHE A 777 -16.11 -9.59 -0.36
N TYR A 778 -15.79 -10.88 -0.47
CA TYR A 778 -16.74 -11.95 -0.72
C TYR A 778 -16.57 -13.04 0.34
N PHE A 779 -17.65 -13.31 1.08
CA PHE A 779 -17.75 -14.41 2.04
C PHE A 779 -19.06 -15.18 1.82
N THR A 780 -19.16 -16.40 2.37
CA THR A 780 -20.39 -17.20 2.35
C THR A 780 -20.78 -17.60 3.78
N PRO A 781 -22.07 -17.69 4.13
CA PRO A 781 -22.51 -18.21 5.42
C PRO A 781 -22.50 -19.75 5.47
N ASP A 782 -22.43 -20.43 4.31
CA ASP A 782 -22.41 -21.90 4.25
C ASP A 782 -20.96 -22.40 4.29
N VAL A 783 -20.58 -22.99 5.43
CA VAL A 783 -19.27 -23.61 5.62
C VAL A 783 -18.94 -24.65 4.54
N LYS A 784 -19.95 -25.33 3.95
CA LYS A 784 -19.75 -26.35 2.90
C LYS A 784 -19.36 -25.74 1.55
N VAL A 785 -19.79 -24.50 1.28
CA VAL A 785 -19.31 -23.73 0.13
C VAL A 785 -17.84 -23.38 0.35
N ALA A 786 -17.46 -22.87 1.53
CA ALA A 786 -16.07 -22.56 1.85
C ALA A 786 -15.15 -23.81 1.86
N GLN A 787 -15.64 -24.95 2.35
CA GLN A 787 -14.95 -26.24 2.29
C GLN A 787 -14.74 -26.70 0.84
N SER A 788 -15.71 -26.52 -0.06
CA SER A 788 -15.55 -26.83 -1.50
C SER A 788 -14.38 -26.05 -2.12
N TYR A 789 -14.28 -24.75 -1.83
CA TYR A 789 -13.16 -23.91 -2.29
C TYR A 789 -11.82 -24.31 -1.65
N ALA A 790 -11.79 -24.61 -0.35
CA ALA A 790 -10.58 -25.04 0.34
C ALA A 790 -10.08 -26.41 -0.15
N ALA A 791 -10.97 -27.38 -0.34
CA ALA A 791 -10.63 -28.69 -0.88
C ALA A 791 -10.09 -28.60 -2.32
N TYR A 792 -10.70 -27.79 -3.19
CA TYR A 792 -10.18 -27.60 -4.56
C TYR A 792 -8.85 -26.80 -4.61
N ALA A 793 -8.63 -25.87 -3.67
CA ALA A 793 -7.31 -25.25 -3.50
C ALA A 793 -6.28 -26.28 -3.03
N LYS A 794 -6.61 -27.10 -2.02
CA LYS A 794 -5.71 -28.13 -1.47
C LYS A 794 -5.41 -29.25 -2.47
N ARG A 795 -6.37 -29.61 -3.33
CA ARG A 795 -6.19 -30.56 -4.44
C ARG A 795 -5.17 -30.09 -5.48
N ARG A 796 -5.07 -28.77 -5.67
CA ARG A 796 -4.12 -28.08 -6.57
C ARG A 796 -2.82 -27.67 -5.88
N ALA A 797 -2.68 -27.84 -4.57
CA ALA A 797 -1.46 -27.57 -3.81
C ALA A 797 -0.44 -28.73 -3.96
N LYS A 798 0.86 -28.40 -3.92
CA LYS A 798 1.98 -29.34 -3.75
C LYS A 798 2.38 -29.48 -2.29
N PHE A 799 2.38 -28.38 -1.55
CA PHE A 799 2.61 -28.36 -0.10
C PHE A 799 1.96 -27.17 0.61
N GLU A 800 1.31 -26.27 -0.12
CA GLU A 800 0.79 -25.00 0.36
C GLU A 800 -0.26 -25.24 1.45
N SER A 801 -0.07 -24.59 2.61
CA SER A 801 -1.07 -24.60 3.67
C SER A 801 -2.30 -23.82 3.19
N VAL A 802 -3.45 -24.49 3.16
CA VAL A 802 -4.75 -23.91 2.81
C VAL A 802 -5.52 -23.67 4.11
N VAL A 803 -6.32 -22.61 4.14
CA VAL A 803 -7.13 -22.24 5.31
C VAL A 803 -8.55 -21.92 4.90
N ILE A 804 -9.47 -22.05 5.86
CA ILE A 804 -10.76 -21.39 5.82
C ILE A 804 -10.69 -20.22 6.81
N VAL A 805 -10.78 -19.01 6.27
CA VAL A 805 -11.03 -17.79 7.03
C VAL A 805 -12.45 -17.87 7.57
N ARG A 806 -12.63 -17.68 8.87
CA ARG A 806 -13.93 -17.57 9.56
C ARG A 806 -13.96 -16.24 10.32
N MET A 807 -15.10 -15.57 10.32
CA MET A 807 -15.40 -14.44 11.20
C MET A 807 -16.86 -14.48 11.66
N THR A 808 -17.19 -13.76 12.74
CA THR A 808 -18.56 -13.50 13.18
C THR A 808 -18.89 -12.02 13.06
N ILE A 809 -20.06 -11.70 12.53
CA ILE A 809 -20.69 -10.37 12.59
C ILE A 809 -21.92 -10.48 13.51
N PRO A 810 -22.17 -9.54 14.45
CA PRO A 810 -23.40 -9.56 15.25
C PRO A 810 -24.63 -9.45 14.35
N ASN A 811 -25.70 -10.22 14.63
CA ASN A 811 -26.93 -10.16 13.85
C ASN A 811 -27.54 -8.75 13.85
N LEU A 812 -27.55 -8.08 15.01
CA LEU A 812 -27.99 -6.69 15.15
C LEU A 812 -27.30 -5.75 14.15
N ALA A 813 -25.99 -5.91 13.92
CA ALA A 813 -25.26 -5.08 12.94
C ALA A 813 -25.69 -5.30 11.48
N ILE A 814 -26.39 -6.40 11.17
CA ILE A 814 -26.94 -6.72 9.85
C ILE A 814 -28.44 -6.41 9.78
N ASP A 815 -29.16 -6.59 10.89
CA ASP A 815 -30.61 -6.39 11.03
C ASP A 815 -30.98 -4.91 11.23
N GLU A 816 -30.12 -4.10 11.83
CA GLU A 816 -30.29 -2.64 11.99
C GLU A 816 -29.93 -1.85 10.73
N MET A 817 -29.27 -2.47 9.74
CA MET A 817 -29.02 -1.83 8.44
C MET A 817 -30.31 -1.74 7.61
N ALA A 818 -30.59 -0.53 7.11
CA ALA A 818 -31.67 -0.25 6.15
C ALA A 818 -31.13 -0.05 4.72
N GLU A 819 -32.02 0.01 3.71
CA GLU A 819 -31.64 0.56 2.40
C GLU A 819 -31.21 2.04 2.55
N PRO A 820 -30.16 2.52 1.86
CA PRO A 820 -29.42 1.83 0.79
C PRO A 820 -28.22 0.98 1.27
N ASN A 821 -27.88 1.01 2.57
CA ASN A 821 -26.61 0.46 3.09
C ASN A 821 -26.55 -1.07 2.99
N ILE A 822 -27.67 -1.75 3.22
CA ILE A 822 -27.83 -3.18 2.93
C ILE A 822 -28.83 -3.39 1.79
N LEU A 823 -28.48 -4.28 0.86
CA LEU A 823 -29.35 -4.73 -0.22
C LEU A 823 -29.32 -6.26 -0.34
N ARG A 824 -30.46 -6.82 -0.75
CA ARG A 824 -30.65 -8.27 -0.95
C ARG A 824 -31.04 -8.50 -2.41
N LEU A 825 -30.36 -9.44 -3.08
CA LEU A 825 -30.50 -9.64 -4.52
C LEU A 825 -30.25 -11.11 -4.90
N HIS A 826 -31.29 -11.85 -5.23
CA HIS A 826 -31.24 -13.32 -5.30
C HIS A 826 -31.71 -13.87 -6.65
N TRP A 827 -31.32 -15.11 -6.96
CA TRP A 827 -31.99 -15.86 -8.02
C TRP A 827 -33.42 -16.24 -7.56
N PRO A 828 -34.47 -16.06 -8.38
CA PRO A 828 -34.46 -15.82 -9.82
C PRO A 828 -34.67 -14.36 -10.27
N ASP A 829 -34.53 -13.37 -9.39
CA ASP A 829 -34.90 -11.97 -9.63
C ASP A 829 -34.25 -11.38 -10.90
N ASP A 830 -35.04 -10.72 -11.75
CA ASP A 830 -34.52 -10.06 -12.96
C ASP A 830 -33.45 -9.00 -12.66
N GLN A 831 -33.54 -8.34 -11.50
CA GLN A 831 -32.49 -7.41 -11.05
C GLN A 831 -31.18 -8.14 -10.71
N TRP A 832 -31.22 -9.38 -10.20
CA TRP A 832 -30.02 -10.20 -9.98
C TRP A 832 -29.41 -10.58 -11.32
N LYS A 833 -30.22 -11.08 -12.27
CA LYS A 833 -29.77 -11.42 -13.63
C LYS A 833 -29.07 -10.23 -14.29
N GLN A 834 -29.72 -9.07 -14.31
CA GLN A 834 -29.17 -7.84 -14.89
C GLN A 834 -27.87 -7.42 -14.18
N HIS A 835 -27.84 -7.40 -12.84
CA HIS A 835 -26.66 -6.93 -12.11
C HIS A 835 -25.45 -7.86 -12.31
N VAL A 836 -25.67 -9.18 -12.25
CA VAL A 836 -24.61 -10.18 -12.46
C VAL A 836 -24.12 -10.13 -13.90
N TRP A 837 -25.02 -10.05 -14.91
CA TRP A 837 -24.62 -9.90 -16.31
C TRP A 837 -23.77 -8.66 -16.54
N HIS A 838 -24.22 -7.49 -16.07
CA HIS A 838 -23.48 -6.23 -16.20
C HIS A 838 -22.13 -6.28 -15.47
N SER A 839 -22.05 -6.89 -14.29
CA SER A 839 -20.80 -7.00 -13.53
C SER A 839 -19.82 -7.98 -14.19
N ARG A 840 -20.27 -9.18 -14.56
CA ARG A 840 -19.45 -10.22 -15.18
C ARG A 840 -18.93 -9.84 -16.57
N THR A 841 -19.72 -9.10 -17.35
CA THR A 841 -19.33 -8.57 -18.68
C THR A 841 -18.72 -7.16 -18.63
N GLN A 842 -18.48 -6.61 -17.44
CA GLN A 842 -17.93 -5.26 -17.18
C GLN A 842 -18.73 -4.09 -17.82
N LYS A 843 -19.97 -4.33 -18.28
CA LYS A 843 -20.84 -3.33 -18.91
C LYS A 843 -21.38 -2.35 -17.85
N PRO A 844 -21.37 -1.02 -18.09
CA PRO A 844 -21.84 -0.03 -17.11
C PRO A 844 -23.27 -0.30 -16.59
N LEU A 845 -23.45 -0.25 -15.26
CA LEU A 845 -24.75 -0.54 -14.64
C LEU A 845 -25.86 0.45 -15.07
N PRO A 846 -27.03 -0.06 -15.49
CA PRO A 846 -28.25 0.74 -15.70
C PRO A 846 -28.61 1.55 -14.46
N GLN A 847 -29.22 2.72 -14.64
CA GLN A 847 -29.51 3.66 -13.54
C GLN A 847 -30.24 3.02 -12.34
N PRO A 848 -31.28 2.17 -12.51
CA PRO A 848 -31.97 1.53 -11.38
C PRO A 848 -31.09 0.59 -10.55
N LEU A 849 -30.04 0.02 -11.14
CA LEU A 849 -29.17 -0.97 -10.50
C LEU A 849 -27.93 -0.35 -9.84
N ARG A 850 -27.70 0.95 -9.99
CA ARG A 850 -26.55 1.63 -9.38
C ARG A 850 -26.61 1.60 -7.84
N LYS A 851 -27.79 1.45 -7.24
CA LYS A 851 -27.91 1.30 -5.77
C LYS A 851 -27.09 0.13 -5.21
N TYR A 852 -26.98 -0.97 -5.95
CA TYR A 852 -26.21 -2.16 -5.54
C TYR A 852 -24.69 -1.94 -5.57
N ARG A 853 -24.19 -1.01 -6.40
CA ARG A 853 -22.79 -0.57 -6.41
C ARG A 853 -22.45 0.32 -5.21
N ASP A 854 -23.44 1.04 -4.70
CA ASP A 854 -23.28 2.09 -3.68
C ASP A 854 -23.67 1.63 -2.27
N ALA A 855 -24.06 0.36 -2.11
CA ALA A 855 -24.36 -0.27 -0.83
C ALA A 855 -23.10 -0.75 -0.09
N THR A 856 -23.16 -0.72 1.24
CA THR A 856 -22.13 -1.24 2.15
C THR A 856 -22.06 -2.76 2.10
N LEU A 857 -23.21 -3.44 2.05
CA LEU A 857 -23.36 -4.89 1.98
C LEU A 857 -24.46 -5.29 0.97
N VAL A 858 -24.09 -6.11 -0.01
CA VAL A 858 -25.04 -6.88 -0.84
C VAL A 858 -25.04 -8.33 -0.40
N ILE A 859 -26.18 -8.86 0.03
CA ILE A 859 -26.40 -10.30 0.23
C ILE A 859 -27.07 -10.85 -1.01
N GLY A 860 -26.56 -11.92 -1.60
CA GLY A 860 -27.12 -12.44 -2.84
C GLY A 860 -26.71 -13.84 -3.22
N THR A 861 -27.27 -14.32 -4.33
CA THR A 861 -26.94 -15.64 -4.90
C THR A 861 -25.58 -15.63 -5.60
N CYS A 862 -24.80 -16.70 -5.45
CA CYS A 862 -23.57 -16.96 -6.20
C CYS A 862 -23.86 -17.41 -7.63
N SER A 863 -23.19 -16.84 -8.62
CA SER A 863 -23.22 -17.39 -9.97
C SER A 863 -22.19 -18.51 -10.16
N GLY A 864 -22.56 -19.52 -10.93
CA GLY A 864 -21.80 -20.76 -11.14
C GLY A 864 -21.15 -20.86 -12.52
N LYS A 865 -20.82 -19.72 -13.15
CA LYS A 865 -20.34 -19.67 -14.54
C LYS A 865 -19.18 -18.69 -14.74
N PRO A 866 -18.26 -18.97 -15.70
CA PRO A 866 -17.19 -18.07 -16.10
C PRO A 866 -17.73 -16.80 -16.78
N ASN A 867 -16.97 -15.71 -16.68
CA ASN A 867 -17.30 -14.42 -17.28
C ASN A 867 -17.66 -14.54 -18.77
N LYS A 868 -16.96 -15.41 -19.51
CA LYS A 868 -17.14 -15.63 -20.95
C LYS A 868 -18.51 -16.19 -21.33
N GLU A 869 -19.14 -16.99 -20.47
CA GLU A 869 -20.52 -17.46 -20.71
C GLU A 869 -21.50 -16.29 -20.65
N PHE A 870 -21.28 -15.28 -19.78
CA PHE A 870 -22.10 -14.06 -19.74
C PHE A 870 -21.82 -13.13 -20.94
N ASP A 871 -20.59 -13.05 -21.42
CA ASP A 871 -20.23 -12.30 -22.63
C ASP A 871 -20.93 -12.85 -23.87
N ASN A 872 -21.09 -14.18 -23.93
CA ASN A 872 -21.75 -14.88 -25.03
C ASN A 872 -23.28 -14.73 -25.04
N LEU A 873 -23.91 -14.25 -23.95
CA LEU A 873 -25.36 -14.04 -23.89
C LEU A 873 -25.79 -12.78 -24.67
N SER A 874 -26.88 -12.91 -25.43
CA SER A 874 -27.48 -11.77 -26.15
C SER A 874 -28.17 -10.81 -25.17
N SER A 875 -28.82 -11.36 -24.15
CA SER A 875 -29.47 -10.61 -23.07
C SER A 875 -29.16 -11.22 -21.70
N TRP A 876 -29.33 -10.41 -20.65
CA TRP A 876 -29.39 -10.90 -19.26
C TRP A 876 -30.62 -11.81 -19.04
N GLU A 877 -31.64 -11.71 -19.90
CA GLU A 877 -32.87 -12.53 -19.84
C GLU A 877 -32.57 -14.02 -20.06
N ASP A 878 -31.55 -14.33 -20.86
CA ASP A 878 -31.07 -15.68 -21.18
C ASP A 878 -30.50 -16.42 -19.94
N ILE A 879 -30.22 -15.70 -18.84
CA ILE A 879 -29.73 -16.26 -17.58
C ILE A 879 -30.82 -17.14 -16.96
N ASN A 880 -30.50 -18.42 -16.91
CA ASN A 880 -31.32 -19.51 -16.40
C ASN A 880 -30.63 -20.21 -15.20
N GLU A 881 -31.27 -21.21 -14.60
CA GLU A 881 -30.77 -21.83 -13.36
C GLU A 881 -29.36 -22.46 -13.47
N SER A 882 -28.90 -22.83 -14.67
CA SER A 882 -27.52 -23.33 -14.86
C SER A 882 -26.43 -22.28 -14.65
N PHE A 883 -26.80 -21.01 -14.49
CA PHE A 883 -25.90 -19.92 -14.10
C PHE A 883 -25.78 -19.74 -12.58
N VAL A 884 -26.48 -20.54 -11.77
CA VAL A 884 -26.47 -20.47 -10.30
C VAL A 884 -25.50 -21.52 -9.74
N LEU A 885 -24.59 -21.10 -8.85
CA LEU A 885 -23.73 -22.04 -8.15
C LEU A 885 -24.55 -22.85 -7.13
N LYS A 886 -24.49 -24.17 -7.24
CA LYS A 886 -25.12 -25.10 -6.29
C LYS A 886 -24.07 -26.02 -5.65
N VAL A 887 -24.15 -26.19 -4.33
CA VAL A 887 -23.29 -27.08 -3.53
C VAL A 887 -24.18 -28.07 -2.77
N LYS A 888 -23.95 -29.37 -2.95
CA LYS A 888 -24.83 -30.48 -2.51
C LYS A 888 -26.33 -30.19 -2.79
N GLY A 889 -26.61 -29.71 -4.00
CA GLY A 889 -27.96 -29.36 -4.49
C GLY A 889 -28.53 -28.01 -4.00
N LYS A 890 -27.93 -27.37 -2.98
CA LYS A 890 -28.40 -26.07 -2.45
C LYS A 890 -27.78 -24.90 -3.20
N THR A 891 -28.58 -23.88 -3.49
CA THR A 891 -28.11 -22.59 -4.02
C THR A 891 -27.14 -21.92 -3.06
N ALA A 892 -25.93 -21.61 -3.53
CA ALA A 892 -24.92 -20.91 -2.74
C ALA A 892 -25.27 -19.41 -2.59
N VAL A 893 -25.00 -18.87 -1.40
CA VAL A 893 -25.24 -17.47 -1.03
C VAL A 893 -23.91 -16.82 -0.64
N GLN A 894 -23.78 -15.54 -0.97
CA GLN A 894 -22.62 -14.71 -0.68
C GLN A 894 -23.03 -13.40 -0.01
N TYR A 895 -22.18 -12.95 0.91
CA TYR A 895 -22.23 -11.66 1.59
C TYR A 895 -21.07 -10.83 1.03
N VAL A 896 -21.41 -9.72 0.39
CA VAL A 896 -20.52 -8.98 -0.50
C VAL A 896 -20.40 -7.55 -0.01
N PHE A 897 -19.28 -7.24 0.64
CA PHE A 897 -19.07 -5.93 1.27
C PHE A 897 -18.31 -4.99 0.34
N SER A 898 -18.64 -3.70 0.41
CA SER A 898 -17.95 -2.62 -0.32
C SER A 898 -16.44 -2.71 -0.09
N GLY A 899 -15.67 -2.77 -1.17
CA GLY A 899 -14.21 -2.66 -1.12
C GLY A 899 -13.68 -1.25 -0.76
N GLN A 900 -14.58 -0.27 -0.57
CA GLN A 900 -14.29 1.10 -0.16
C GLN A 900 -14.34 1.24 1.38
N GLU A 901 -14.33 2.48 1.87
CA GLU A 901 -14.27 2.84 3.29
C GLU A 901 -15.37 2.15 4.11
N GLU A 902 -16.64 2.28 3.72
CA GLU A 902 -17.80 1.84 4.51
C GLU A 902 -17.81 0.32 4.78
N GLY A 903 -17.49 -0.48 3.75
CA GLY A 903 -17.45 -1.94 3.86
C GLY A 903 -16.20 -2.47 4.57
N ARG A 904 -15.09 -1.71 4.54
CA ARG A 904 -13.91 -1.98 5.37
C ARG A 904 -14.19 -1.64 6.83
N GLU A 905 -14.82 -0.51 7.10
CA GLU A 905 -15.18 -0.06 8.45
C GLU A 905 -16.10 -1.06 9.14
N LEU A 906 -17.21 -1.48 8.50
CA LEU A 906 -18.14 -2.47 9.04
C LEU A 906 -17.43 -3.77 9.42
N LEU A 907 -16.64 -4.33 8.50
CA LEU A 907 -15.89 -5.55 8.76
C LEU A 907 -14.81 -5.35 9.83
N THR A 908 -14.14 -4.21 9.88
CA THR A 908 -13.12 -3.92 10.91
C THR A 908 -13.78 -3.74 12.28
N MET A 909 -14.91 -3.04 12.37
CA MET A 909 -15.65 -2.80 13.60
C MET A 909 -16.23 -4.09 14.22
N HIS A 910 -16.66 -5.04 13.38
CA HIS A 910 -17.38 -6.23 13.85
C HIS A 910 -16.60 -7.55 13.75
N ALA A 911 -15.55 -7.64 12.93
CA ALA A 911 -14.76 -8.86 12.74
C ALA A 911 -13.31 -8.81 13.25
N SER A 912 -12.76 -7.65 13.65
CA SER A 912 -11.33 -7.55 14.04
C SER A 912 -10.89 -8.52 15.13
N ASP A 913 -11.73 -8.72 16.15
CA ASP A 913 -11.44 -9.62 17.27
C ASP A 913 -12.05 -11.03 17.09
N SER A 914 -12.77 -11.28 15.98
CA SER A 914 -13.45 -12.56 15.70
C SER A 914 -12.86 -13.35 14.52
N ILE A 915 -12.05 -12.70 13.67
CA ILE A 915 -11.41 -13.33 12.52
C ILE A 915 -10.41 -14.41 12.97
N LYS A 916 -10.57 -15.62 12.43
CA LYS A 916 -9.72 -16.78 12.71
C LYS A 916 -9.47 -17.60 11.45
N LEU A 917 -8.23 -18.06 11.28
CA LEU A 917 -7.77 -18.92 10.20
C LEU A 917 -7.76 -20.38 10.70
N TYR A 918 -8.54 -21.24 10.06
CA TYR A 918 -8.56 -22.67 10.37
C TYR A 918 -7.82 -23.42 9.26
N PRO A 919 -6.76 -24.18 9.57
CA PRO A 919 -6.10 -25.04 8.59
C PRO A 919 -7.08 -25.98 7.90
N PHE A 920 -6.84 -26.25 6.62
CA PHE A 920 -7.53 -27.28 5.84
C PHE A 920 -6.46 -28.22 5.25
N THR A 921 -6.34 -29.39 5.86
CA THR A 921 -5.23 -30.34 5.65
C THR A 921 -5.51 -31.35 4.53
N GLY A 922 -4.51 -32.18 4.20
CA GLY A 922 -4.66 -33.28 3.25
C GLY A 922 -5.78 -34.28 3.64
N PRO A 923 -5.76 -34.83 4.87
CA PRO A 923 -6.81 -35.75 5.34
C PRO A 923 -8.23 -35.16 5.33
N GLU A 924 -8.38 -33.84 5.56
CA GLU A 924 -9.70 -33.18 5.45
C GLU A 924 -10.16 -33.01 3.99
N MET A 925 -9.23 -32.94 3.04
CA MET A 925 -9.54 -32.97 1.61
C MET A 925 -9.95 -34.39 1.18
N GLU A 926 -9.28 -35.41 1.69
CA GLU A 926 -9.58 -36.83 1.47
C GLU A 926 -10.96 -37.19 2.07
N GLU A 927 -11.21 -36.85 3.34
CA GLU A 927 -12.54 -36.99 3.98
C GLU A 927 -13.62 -36.20 3.23
N TRP A 928 -13.31 -34.99 2.74
CA TRP A 928 -14.26 -34.23 1.93
C TRP A 928 -14.57 -34.94 0.60
N ILE A 929 -13.59 -35.56 -0.06
CA ILE A 929 -13.82 -36.35 -1.28
C ILE A 929 -14.71 -37.56 -0.97
N GLU A 930 -14.39 -38.35 0.05
CA GLU A 930 -15.21 -39.50 0.50
C GLU A 930 -16.66 -39.11 0.85
N GLN A 931 -16.89 -37.87 1.30
CA GLN A 931 -18.23 -37.34 1.59
C GLN A 931 -18.93 -36.69 0.36
N ASN A 932 -18.29 -36.65 -0.81
CA ASN A 932 -18.79 -36.00 -2.04
C ASN A 932 -18.74 -36.89 -3.30
N GLU A 933 -18.32 -38.16 -3.17
CA GLU A 933 -18.67 -39.24 -4.11
C GLU A 933 -20.20 -39.52 -4.15
#